data_AF-A0A1E3S2I6-F1
#
_entry.id   AF-A0A1E3S2I6-F1
#
_cell.length_a   1.000
_cell.length_b   1.000
_cell.length_c   1.000
_cell.angle_alpha   90.00
_cell.angle_beta   90.00
_cell.angle_gamma   90.00
#
_symmetry.space_group_name_H-M   'P 1'
#
loop_
_entity.id
_entity.type
_entity.pdbx_description
1 polymer ?
#
loop_
_entity_poly.entity_id
_entity_poly.type
_entity_poly.pdbx_seq_one_letter_code
_entity_poly.pdbx_strand_id
1 'polypeptide(L)'
;MQRPSFDASDEADADSDDDNDSDLSEQDADADGGVEDLSEQETDNAVFDPEPSPQDPDSTGPDASVADVDTATVSTSNVSDHRDSEMVKDSEVSHPSDPFTADSSGAVPESEPEQLSATQDLVSERNIPSAVRAVDTTRTSRSVATSASPPDTSTHAVAPKVGSANILRGVLTSFGFGPRAADSPVPAAPAGGALVNALWFAVRDIEGRPAADPASSIFGTGLFMPINSLFTVGERCGLICDGANGTQANPNGVGGGWLVGNGGAGWSSTVAGVAGGNGGPGGVFWGNGGNGGAGGLGAAGGDGGNAALLGGHGGNGGAGGDGINGGDGMTGLNGGFGVDGTAGGRGGDGGNAGLLWGRAGNGGVGGAGGDGGDGAHGTDAAAAEEDGGAGGHGGAGGDGGAGGAGGKGALLAGRGGAGGAGGAAGAGGDGGFGGTGGATVITLADGRIVDTDAVGGIAGLGGAAGQPGTGGVGGAGGVFGHAGVNGVSGEIGTAGSVGGEGGAGGLGGRLPIIDLNTATPAQAELAARMKAVIIPLRDATGIQMMDAYGRLVGPLNAYLYNTVIGEALMEVANASATVSLPARVKEVVVLSVGGLWGSDFELYAHEMVARLVGIPEEAIQSLASGQPPVGLTGNELLAAQFAQELISTRQVSDELYQAAEAAFGTQGVIEIVLLTGTYLSASSLFNAFELQGPSTYGPGVAPSPTPPRFDGDYGLGGRLALIDLETATPAQLALAAQIKEVALPAQEATGVQVVDSQGRLIGPFNGYLYSPVIGAALFDAENIFATSSLPDRVKEVAVLAVSGMWGTEYTIYAHGQTARLAGLPEEAIQSLANGQAPVGLTGDELIAAQLVQELVSTYQISDETYHAAEAAFGRAGVIDLINLTGTYLGTSAMLNAFEVPAPSAGAITPL
;
A
#
# COMPACT_ATOMS: atom_id res chain seq x y z
N MET A 1 -35.94 -24.16 -48.09
CA MET A 1 -37.26 -24.45 -47.48
C MET A 1 -37.19 -23.91 -46.06
N GLN A 2 -38.03 -22.96 -45.61
CA GLN A 2 -39.47 -23.07 -45.31
C GLN A 2 -39.69 -23.99 -44.08
N ARG A 3 -40.12 -23.45 -42.92
CA ARG A 3 -41.51 -23.09 -42.49
C ARG A 3 -42.36 -24.34 -42.14
N PRO A 4 -43.36 -24.29 -41.25
CA PRO A 4 -44.10 -23.12 -40.69
C PRO A 4 -43.83 -22.87 -39.18
N SER A 5 -44.25 -21.81 -38.46
CA SER A 5 -45.21 -20.67 -38.62
C SER A 5 -46.68 -20.86 -38.15
N PHE A 6 -47.33 -19.73 -37.80
CA PHE A 6 -48.74 -19.48 -37.35
C PHE A 6 -49.00 -19.51 -35.81
N ASP A 7 -49.80 -18.60 -35.20
CA ASP A 7 -50.15 -17.19 -35.55
C ASP A 7 -50.86 -16.44 -34.38
N ALA A 8 -51.20 -15.17 -34.63
CA ALA A 8 -52.32 -14.31 -34.15
C ALA A 8 -53.54 -14.95 -33.42
N SER A 9 -54.40 -14.25 -32.65
CA SER A 9 -54.46 -12.91 -31.99
C SER A 9 -55.75 -12.85 -31.10
N ASP A 10 -56.36 -11.77 -30.57
CA ASP A 10 -56.25 -10.30 -30.71
C ASP A 10 -56.92 -9.51 -29.53
N GLU A 11 -56.83 -8.17 -29.58
CA GLU A 11 -57.68 -7.11 -28.95
C GLU A 11 -58.41 -7.28 -27.57
N ALA A 12 -58.02 -6.41 -26.62
CA ALA A 12 -58.85 -5.37 -25.95
C ALA A 12 -59.72 -5.62 -24.66
N ASP A 13 -59.74 -4.52 -23.88
CA ASP A 13 -60.75 -3.96 -22.96
C ASP A 13 -61.11 -4.54 -21.56
N ALA A 14 -60.96 -3.62 -20.57
CA ALA A 14 -61.84 -3.29 -19.43
C ALA A 14 -61.76 -4.01 -18.07
N ASP A 15 -61.23 -3.24 -17.09
CA ASP A 15 -61.81 -2.89 -15.77
C ASP A 15 -62.03 -3.90 -14.61
N SER A 16 -62.04 -3.29 -13.41
CA SER A 16 -62.55 -3.73 -12.09
C SER A 16 -61.73 -4.70 -11.21
N ASP A 17 -61.02 -4.09 -10.26
CA ASP A 17 -61.25 -4.12 -8.80
C ASP A 17 -61.31 -5.46 -8.02
N ASP A 18 -60.37 -5.57 -7.07
CA ASP A 18 -60.43 -6.09 -5.69
C ASP A 18 -61.20 -7.38 -5.31
N ASP A 19 -60.45 -8.30 -4.69
CA ASP A 19 -60.77 -9.17 -3.54
C ASP A 19 -62.24 -9.27 -3.05
N ASN A 20 -62.75 -10.51 -2.87
CA ASN A 20 -62.99 -11.08 -1.52
C ASN A 20 -63.35 -12.59 -1.48
N ASP A 21 -63.08 -13.22 -0.33
CA ASP A 21 -63.76 -14.36 0.34
C ASP A 21 -64.14 -15.69 -0.39
N SER A 22 -63.32 -16.71 -0.15
CA SER A 22 -63.59 -17.91 0.69
C SER A 22 -64.75 -18.93 0.46
N ASP A 23 -64.33 -20.21 0.57
CA ASP A 23 -64.95 -21.35 1.29
C ASP A 23 -66.07 -22.28 0.71
N LEU A 24 -65.76 -23.60 0.81
CA LEU A 24 -66.63 -24.79 1.09
C LEU A 24 -67.76 -25.14 0.08
N SER A 25 -68.21 -26.40 -0.14
CA SER A 25 -67.89 -27.80 0.27
C SER A 25 -68.48 -28.73 -0.84
N GLU A 26 -68.51 -30.07 -0.89
CA GLU A 26 -68.39 -31.28 -0.01
C GLU A 26 -67.56 -32.35 -0.82
N GLN A 27 -66.90 -33.43 -0.37
CA GLN A 27 -66.88 -34.39 0.76
C GLN A 27 -67.25 -35.85 0.32
N ASP A 28 -66.72 -36.85 1.03
CA ASP A 28 -66.83 -38.34 0.90
C ASP A 28 -65.95 -39.04 -0.16
N ALA A 29 -64.98 -39.95 0.13
CA ALA A 29 -64.86 -41.16 1.00
C ALA A 29 -65.11 -42.48 0.21
N ASP A 30 -64.38 -43.60 0.30
CA ASP A 30 -63.12 -44.06 0.95
C ASP A 30 -62.46 -45.10 -0.03
N ALA A 31 -61.28 -45.73 0.10
CA ALA A 31 -60.19 -45.88 1.10
C ALA A 31 -58.84 -46.06 0.29
N ASP A 32 -57.67 -46.54 0.75
CA ASP A 32 -57.14 -47.19 1.98
C ASP A 32 -55.58 -47.07 1.99
N GLY A 33 -54.92 -47.30 3.13
CA GLY A 33 -53.45 -47.49 3.25
C GLY A 33 -52.63 -46.25 3.70
N GLY A 34 -51.92 -46.37 4.83
CA GLY A 34 -51.15 -45.28 5.47
C GLY A 34 -49.78 -44.94 4.85
N VAL A 35 -49.14 -43.78 5.10
CA VAL A 35 -49.08 -42.90 6.31
C VAL A 35 -48.17 -43.54 7.40
N GLU A 36 -47.07 -42.92 7.88
CA GLU A 36 -46.53 -41.56 7.65
C GLU A 36 -44.99 -41.48 7.81
N ASP A 37 -44.45 -40.27 7.61
CA ASP A 37 -43.14 -39.76 8.03
C ASP A 37 -43.01 -39.68 9.58
N LEU A 38 -41.83 -39.40 10.14
CA LEU A 38 -41.65 -38.60 11.37
C LEU A 38 -40.18 -38.37 11.78
N SER A 39 -40.00 -37.39 12.68
CA SER A 39 -38.76 -36.66 12.95
C SER A 39 -38.22 -36.80 14.40
N GLU A 40 -37.10 -36.10 14.64
CA GLU A 40 -36.65 -35.51 15.92
C GLU A 40 -35.86 -36.32 16.99
N GLN A 41 -34.67 -35.76 17.27
CA GLN A 41 -34.06 -35.48 18.58
C GLN A 41 -33.47 -36.58 19.48
N GLU A 42 -32.45 -36.17 20.23
CA GLU A 42 -31.67 -36.95 21.19
C GLU A 42 -32.35 -37.03 22.57
N THR A 43 -32.03 -38.07 23.36
CA THR A 43 -31.43 -37.93 24.71
C THR A 43 -31.10 -39.30 25.33
N ASP A 44 -29.99 -39.37 26.08
CA ASP A 44 -29.75 -40.19 27.30
C ASP A 44 -30.15 -41.70 27.38
N ASN A 45 -29.37 -42.61 28.00
CA ASN A 45 -28.23 -42.43 28.92
C ASN A 45 -27.35 -43.71 29.07
N ALA A 46 -26.07 -43.52 29.42
CA ALA A 46 -25.15 -44.38 30.20
C ALA A 46 -24.83 -45.86 29.79
N VAL A 47 -23.52 -46.21 29.91
CA VAL A 47 -22.92 -47.22 30.84
C VAL A 47 -21.62 -47.86 30.26
N PHE A 48 -20.49 -47.57 30.93
CA PHE A 48 -19.22 -48.33 31.05
C PHE A 48 -18.47 -48.95 29.84
N ASP A 49 -17.18 -48.56 29.76
CA ASP A 49 -16.00 -49.27 29.21
C ASP A 49 -15.84 -50.75 29.70
N PRO A 50 -14.97 -51.60 29.07
CA PRO A 50 -13.84 -51.24 28.18
C PRO A 50 -13.64 -52.04 26.86
N GLU A 51 -12.68 -51.53 26.07
CA GLU A 51 -11.72 -52.15 25.11
C GLU A 51 -11.40 -53.67 25.20
N PRO A 52 -10.71 -54.29 24.19
CA PRO A 52 -10.11 -53.72 22.96
C PRO A 52 -10.37 -54.49 21.62
N SER A 53 -9.83 -53.95 20.52
CA SER A 53 -9.69 -54.51 19.16
C SER A 53 -8.87 -55.82 19.07
N PRO A 54 -8.83 -56.52 17.90
CA PRO A 54 -7.74 -56.25 16.93
C PRO A 54 -7.97 -56.55 15.42
N GLN A 55 -7.37 -55.68 14.58
CA GLN A 55 -6.49 -55.97 13.41
C GLN A 55 -7.00 -56.65 12.11
N ASP A 56 -6.79 -55.93 11.00
CA ASP A 56 -6.40 -56.32 9.62
C ASP A 56 -5.25 -57.39 9.57
N PRO A 57 -4.95 -58.13 8.46
CA PRO A 57 -4.69 -57.55 7.12
C PRO A 57 -4.87 -58.45 5.84
N ASP A 58 -4.47 -57.87 4.70
CA ASP A 58 -3.97 -58.51 3.45
C ASP A 58 -4.93 -59.38 2.58
N SER A 59 -4.74 -59.54 1.26
CA SER A 59 -4.02 -58.77 0.21
C SER A 59 -4.34 -59.38 -1.21
N THR A 60 -3.70 -58.86 -2.27
CA THR A 60 -3.56 -59.40 -3.66
C THR A 60 -4.72 -59.28 -4.68
N GLY A 61 -4.39 -58.79 -5.88
CA GLY A 61 -5.02 -59.18 -7.18
C GLY A 61 -4.24 -60.36 -7.82
N PRO A 62 -4.51 -60.78 -9.08
CA PRO A 62 -4.11 -59.95 -10.24
C PRO A 62 -4.85 -60.16 -11.61
N ASP A 63 -4.56 -59.25 -12.55
CA ASP A 63 -4.43 -59.33 -14.03
C ASP A 63 -5.42 -60.04 -15.01
N ALA A 64 -5.60 -59.37 -16.16
CA ALA A 64 -5.76 -59.86 -17.56
C ALA A 64 -6.89 -60.85 -18.00
N SER A 65 -7.37 -60.88 -19.27
CA SER A 65 -7.43 -59.91 -20.41
C SER A 65 -8.24 -60.49 -21.61
N VAL A 66 -8.63 -59.64 -22.60
CA VAL A 66 -9.20 -59.96 -23.95
C VAL A 66 -10.59 -60.70 -23.94
N ALA A 67 -11.47 -60.75 -24.96
CA ALA A 67 -11.51 -60.45 -26.41
C ALA A 67 -13.00 -60.33 -26.90
N ASP A 68 -13.42 -59.94 -28.13
CA ASP A 68 -12.94 -59.13 -29.28
C ASP A 68 -13.99 -59.26 -30.45
N VAL A 69 -13.80 -58.59 -31.61
CA VAL A 69 -14.39 -58.85 -32.96
C VAL A 69 -15.86 -58.39 -33.25
N ASP A 70 -16.28 -57.79 -34.39
CA ASP A 70 -15.72 -56.93 -35.49
C ASP A 70 -16.96 -56.29 -36.25
N THR A 71 -17.18 -56.00 -37.56
CA THR A 71 -16.54 -56.24 -38.88
C THR A 71 -16.86 -55.18 -39.96
N ALA A 72 -16.00 -54.15 -40.09
CA ALA A 72 -15.59 -53.50 -41.37
C ALA A 72 -16.65 -52.75 -42.27
N THR A 73 -16.35 -52.06 -43.40
CA THR A 73 -15.17 -52.08 -44.32
C THR A 73 -15.04 -50.81 -45.21
N VAL A 74 -13.80 -50.43 -45.62
CA VAL A 74 -13.40 -49.78 -46.93
C VAL A 74 -13.84 -48.31 -47.25
N SER A 75 -13.14 -47.45 -48.04
CA SER A 75 -11.70 -47.17 -48.34
C SER A 75 -11.53 -45.95 -49.31
N THR A 76 -10.29 -45.53 -49.60
CA THR A 76 -9.76 -44.76 -50.77
C THR A 76 -9.94 -43.22 -50.97
N SER A 77 -8.79 -42.51 -50.89
CA SER A 77 -8.19 -41.50 -51.83
C SER A 77 -8.89 -40.20 -52.32
N ASN A 78 -8.33 -39.06 -51.88
CA ASN A 78 -7.70 -37.96 -52.65
C ASN A 78 -8.31 -37.32 -53.94
N VAL A 79 -8.43 -35.96 -53.85
CA VAL A 79 -7.92 -34.92 -54.79
C VAL A 79 -8.83 -34.31 -55.90
N SER A 80 -8.73 -32.96 -55.99
CA SER A 80 -8.97 -32.00 -57.11
C SER A 80 -10.38 -31.57 -57.56
N ASP A 81 -10.76 -30.34 -57.15
CA ASP A 81 -10.84 -29.12 -58.01
C ASP A 81 -12.12 -28.79 -58.85
N HIS A 82 -12.28 -27.47 -59.08
CA HIS A 82 -12.88 -26.76 -60.23
C HIS A 82 -14.37 -26.34 -60.28
N ARG A 83 -14.58 -25.00 -60.39
CA ARG A 83 -15.67 -24.25 -61.12
C ARG A 83 -17.08 -24.19 -60.52
N ASP A 84 -17.96 -23.20 -60.80
CA ASP A 84 -17.80 -21.82 -61.32
C ASP A 84 -19.08 -20.97 -61.01
N SER A 85 -18.92 -19.64 -60.99
CA SER A 85 -19.66 -18.56 -61.70
C SER A 85 -21.06 -18.85 -62.35
N GLU A 86 -22.02 -17.92 -62.51
CA GLU A 86 -21.95 -16.44 -62.61
C GLU A 86 -23.36 -15.74 -62.60
N MET A 87 -23.45 -14.48 -62.13
CA MET A 87 -24.39 -13.37 -62.54
C MET A 87 -25.94 -13.57 -62.52
N VAL A 88 -26.85 -12.57 -62.62
CA VAL A 88 -26.89 -11.28 -63.38
C VAL A 88 -27.68 -10.16 -62.66
N LYS A 89 -26.97 -9.04 -62.35
CA LYS A 89 -27.29 -7.59 -62.55
C LYS A 89 -28.60 -6.93 -62.04
N ASP A 90 -28.76 -5.59 -62.00
CA ASP A 90 -28.01 -4.38 -62.48
C ASP A 90 -28.32 -3.16 -61.54
N SER A 91 -27.84 -1.90 -61.63
CA SER A 91 -26.97 -1.14 -62.58
C SER A 91 -26.48 0.21 -61.96
N GLU A 92 -25.22 0.60 -62.19
CA GLU A 92 -24.72 1.94 -62.69
C GLU A 92 -25.05 3.29 -61.92
N VAL A 93 -24.31 4.43 -61.94
CA VAL A 93 -23.00 5.00 -62.45
C VAL A 93 -22.89 6.45 -61.87
N SER A 94 -21.80 7.22 -61.63
CA SER A 94 -20.29 7.21 -61.56
C SER A 94 -19.87 8.30 -60.50
N HIS A 95 -18.65 8.67 -60.07
CA HIS A 95 -17.24 8.73 -60.54
C HIS A 95 -16.93 9.85 -61.59
N PRO A 96 -15.74 10.53 -61.58
CA PRO A 96 -14.41 10.04 -61.09
C PRO A 96 -13.43 11.01 -60.34
N SER A 97 -12.47 10.38 -59.63
CA SER A 97 -11.00 10.63 -59.48
C SER A 97 -10.31 12.02 -59.29
N ASP A 98 -9.48 12.11 -58.22
CA ASP A 98 -8.01 12.39 -58.13
C ASP A 98 -7.33 13.54 -58.95
N PRO A 99 -6.25 14.23 -58.48
CA PRO A 99 -5.07 13.61 -57.79
C PRO A 99 -4.19 14.42 -56.78
N PHE A 100 -3.36 13.67 -56.04
CA PHE A 100 -1.95 13.88 -55.59
C PHE A 100 -1.29 15.26 -55.29
N THR A 101 -0.51 15.28 -54.19
CA THR A 101 0.72 16.08 -53.86
C THR A 101 0.70 17.60 -53.54
N ALA A 102 0.96 17.88 -52.25
CA ALA A 102 2.11 18.61 -51.67
C ALA A 102 2.40 20.13 -51.90
N ASP A 103 2.64 20.78 -50.74
CA ASP A 103 3.71 21.76 -50.42
C ASP A 103 3.38 23.24 -50.07
N SER A 104 4.16 23.71 -49.07
CA SER A 104 4.57 25.06 -48.61
C SER A 104 3.65 26.31 -48.61
N SER A 105 3.55 26.86 -47.38
CA SER A 105 3.66 28.31 -47.03
C SER A 105 2.48 29.27 -47.28
N GLY A 106 2.42 30.38 -46.51
CA GLY A 106 1.64 31.58 -46.87
C GLY A 106 0.84 32.24 -45.73
N ALA A 107 1.41 33.29 -45.14
CA ALA A 107 0.89 34.08 -44.02
C ALA A 107 -0.52 34.72 -44.13
N VAL A 108 -1.11 34.99 -42.95
CA VAL A 108 -1.89 36.18 -42.50
C VAL A 108 -1.62 37.46 -43.33
N PRO A 109 -2.57 38.45 -43.48
CA PRO A 109 -3.49 38.90 -42.42
C PRO A 109 -4.90 39.44 -42.84
N GLU A 110 -5.65 39.94 -41.84
CA GLU A 110 -6.52 41.17 -41.75
C GLU A 110 -7.27 41.71 -43.01
N SER A 111 -8.49 42.29 -42.95
CA SER A 111 -9.19 43.02 -41.87
C SER A 111 -10.74 43.05 -42.01
N GLU A 112 -11.44 43.61 -41.01
CA GLU A 112 -12.89 44.01 -41.04
C GLU A 112 -13.14 45.32 -41.85
N PRO A 113 -14.30 46.05 -41.74
CA PRO A 113 -15.66 45.74 -41.25
C PRO A 113 -16.84 46.26 -42.15
N GLU A 114 -18.10 45.95 -41.77
CA GLU A 114 -19.32 46.83 -41.69
C GLU A 114 -20.57 45.92 -41.56
N GLN A 115 -21.43 45.96 -40.52
CA GLN A 115 -22.26 47.00 -39.88
C GLN A 115 -23.62 47.29 -40.57
N LEU A 116 -24.69 47.30 -39.76
CA LEU A 116 -26.06 47.84 -40.00
C LEU A 116 -26.95 47.10 -41.04
N SER A 117 -28.29 46.97 -40.88
CA SER A 117 -29.20 47.21 -39.73
C SER A 117 -30.65 46.77 -40.00
N ALA A 118 -31.42 46.41 -38.95
CA ALA A 118 -32.87 46.71 -38.76
C ALA A 118 -33.91 46.09 -39.76
N THR A 119 -35.24 45.98 -39.56
CA THR A 119 -36.27 45.95 -38.46
C THR A 119 -37.63 45.57 -39.15
N GLN A 120 -38.74 45.11 -38.55
CA GLN A 120 -39.20 44.81 -37.17
C GLN A 120 -40.42 43.84 -37.20
N ASP A 121 -40.82 43.32 -36.03
CA ASP A 121 -42.17 42.98 -35.50
C ASP A 121 -43.37 42.57 -36.40
N LEU A 122 -44.20 41.62 -35.91
CA LEU A 122 -45.47 41.93 -35.19
C LEU A 122 -46.27 40.67 -34.74
N VAL A 123 -46.69 40.65 -33.45
CA VAL A 123 -48.04 40.22 -32.92
C VAL A 123 -48.48 38.74 -33.09
N SER A 124 -48.43 37.87 -32.07
CA SER A 124 -49.39 37.63 -30.94
C SER A 124 -50.64 36.76 -31.29
N GLU A 125 -51.34 36.04 -30.39
CA GLU A 125 -51.29 35.83 -28.92
C GLU A 125 -52.17 34.62 -28.49
N ARG A 126 -52.07 34.19 -27.21
CA ARG A 126 -53.07 33.43 -26.39
C ARG A 126 -53.36 31.94 -26.76
N ASN A 127 -53.71 31.04 -25.81
CA ASN A 127 -53.75 31.17 -24.35
C ASN A 127 -53.55 29.85 -23.55
N ILE A 128 -53.18 30.02 -22.27
CA ILE A 128 -53.02 29.05 -21.17
C ILE A 128 -54.39 28.74 -20.50
N PRO A 129 -54.68 27.48 -20.06
CA PRO A 129 -54.56 27.05 -18.64
C PRO A 129 -53.60 25.83 -18.47
N SER A 130 -52.74 25.70 -17.45
CA SER A 130 -52.92 25.75 -15.97
C SER A 130 -53.58 24.48 -15.39
N ALA A 131 -53.29 24.02 -14.16
CA ALA A 131 -52.89 24.78 -12.96
C ALA A 131 -52.13 23.89 -11.91
N VAL A 132 -51.15 24.36 -11.11
CA VAL A 132 -51.27 24.96 -9.73
C VAL A 132 -51.41 23.89 -8.61
N ARG A 133 -50.76 23.91 -7.43
CA ARG A 133 -49.75 24.76 -6.71
C ARG A 133 -49.17 23.92 -5.52
N ALA A 134 -48.30 24.36 -4.58
CA ALA A 134 -47.73 25.65 -4.13
C ALA A 134 -46.32 25.39 -3.51
N VAL A 135 -45.27 26.23 -3.64
CA VAL A 135 -45.07 27.67 -3.27
C VAL A 135 -44.89 27.84 -1.74
N ASP A 136 -43.91 28.57 -1.17
CA ASP A 136 -42.67 29.28 -1.61
C ASP A 136 -41.93 29.69 -0.28
N THR A 137 -40.74 30.30 -0.16
CA THR A 137 -40.34 31.67 -0.58
C THR A 137 -38.83 31.96 -0.49
N THR A 138 -38.22 32.31 -1.64
CA THR A 138 -37.34 33.50 -1.95
C THR A 138 -36.21 33.97 -0.97
N ARG A 139 -35.12 34.68 -1.33
CA ARG A 139 -34.67 35.41 -2.56
C ARG A 139 -33.12 35.64 -2.44
N THR A 140 -32.23 35.47 -3.44
CA THR A 140 -31.80 36.38 -4.55
C THR A 140 -31.51 37.86 -4.16
N SER A 141 -30.53 38.62 -4.72
CA SER A 141 -29.69 38.48 -5.95
C SER A 141 -28.47 39.45 -6.11
N ARG A 142 -27.36 38.94 -6.69
CA ARG A 142 -26.40 39.50 -7.72
C ARG A 142 -25.94 41.00 -7.80
N SER A 143 -24.61 41.20 -7.70
CA SER A 143 -23.62 41.83 -8.64
C SER A 143 -23.79 43.20 -9.36
N VAL A 144 -22.73 44.05 -9.30
CA VAL A 144 -22.26 45.07 -10.32
C VAL A 144 -20.71 45.21 -10.22
N ALA A 145 -19.99 45.76 -11.23
CA ALA A 145 -18.50 45.85 -11.32
C ALA A 145 -17.94 47.18 -11.93
N THR A 146 -16.62 47.24 -12.21
CA THR A 146 -15.76 48.34 -12.78
C THR A 146 -15.27 49.42 -11.79
N SER A 147 -14.10 50.09 -11.90
CA SER A 147 -13.24 50.49 -13.06
C SER A 147 -11.75 50.83 -12.73
N ALA A 148 -10.83 50.76 -13.73
CA ALA A 148 -9.56 51.53 -14.04
C ALA A 148 -8.78 52.37 -12.95
N SER A 149 -7.45 52.63 -12.99
CA SER A 149 -6.35 52.53 -14.01
C SER A 149 -4.91 52.60 -13.38
N PRO A 150 -3.79 52.42 -14.12
CA PRO A 150 -2.38 52.31 -13.62
C PRO A 150 -1.53 53.62 -13.76
N PRO A 151 -0.21 53.65 -13.43
CA PRO A 151 0.84 53.31 -14.43
C PRO A 151 2.20 52.72 -13.93
N ASP A 152 2.85 51.98 -14.84
CA ASP A 152 4.29 51.79 -15.15
C ASP A 152 5.44 52.06 -14.15
N THR A 153 6.40 51.12 -14.09
CA THR A 153 7.75 51.40 -14.65
C THR A 153 8.57 50.14 -14.99
N SER A 154 9.21 50.19 -16.16
CA SER A 154 10.33 49.37 -16.66
C SER A 154 11.60 49.43 -15.78
N THR A 155 12.59 48.53 -15.78
CA THR A 155 12.87 47.22 -16.45
C THR A 155 14.16 46.66 -15.82
N HIS A 156 14.40 45.35 -15.89
CA HIS A 156 15.62 44.75 -16.49
C HIS A 156 15.64 43.22 -16.30
N ALA A 157 15.92 42.47 -17.37
CA ALA A 157 16.06 41.02 -17.34
C ALA A 157 17.48 40.61 -17.76
N VAL A 158 18.09 39.66 -17.04
CA VAL A 158 19.17 38.79 -17.53
C VAL A 158 19.01 37.41 -16.88
N ALA A 159 19.13 36.36 -17.68
CA ALA A 159 19.26 34.95 -17.30
C ALA A 159 20.04 34.25 -18.44
N PRO A 160 20.38 32.94 -18.37
CA PRO A 160 20.56 32.04 -17.23
C PRO A 160 21.95 31.35 -17.24
N LYS A 161 22.21 30.39 -16.32
CA LYS A 161 22.67 28.99 -16.59
C LYS A 161 23.63 28.38 -15.55
N VAL A 162 23.29 27.15 -15.11
CA VAL A 162 24.11 25.92 -14.96
C VAL A 162 25.49 26.00 -14.26
N GLY A 163 25.69 25.16 -13.22
CA GLY A 163 27.01 24.81 -12.69
C GLY A 163 26.96 23.83 -11.50
N SER A 164 27.58 22.67 -11.63
CA SER A 164 27.46 21.50 -10.74
C SER A 164 28.48 21.44 -9.56
N ALA A 165 28.26 20.43 -8.69
CA ALA A 165 29.26 19.64 -7.94
C ALA A 165 29.69 20.04 -6.51
N ASN A 166 30.00 18.99 -5.74
CA ASN A 166 30.52 18.97 -4.36
C ASN A 166 32.01 19.36 -4.26
N ILE A 167 32.51 19.66 -3.04
CA ILE A 167 33.61 18.89 -2.39
C ILE A 167 33.98 19.43 -0.98
N LEU A 168 34.44 18.49 -0.15
CA LEU A 168 34.83 18.52 1.27
C LEU A 168 35.67 19.71 1.79
N ARG A 169 35.41 20.08 3.06
CA ARG A 169 36.38 20.12 4.19
C ARG A 169 35.68 20.48 5.52
N GLY A 170 36.04 19.91 6.67
CA GLY A 170 36.99 18.83 6.96
C GLY A 170 37.08 18.49 8.45
N VAL A 171 37.27 17.21 8.77
CA VAL A 171 37.30 16.58 10.12
C VAL A 171 38.34 17.20 11.08
N LEU A 172 38.00 17.29 12.38
CA LEU A 172 38.96 17.17 13.50
C LEU A 172 38.25 17.01 14.88
N THR A 173 38.36 15.82 15.50
CA THR A 173 38.21 15.48 16.95
C THR A 173 36.90 15.82 17.72
N SER A 174 36.42 15.07 18.72
CA SER A 174 36.32 13.62 19.06
C SER A 174 36.02 13.46 20.56
N PHE A 175 34.97 12.71 20.93
CA PHE A 175 34.68 12.01 22.22
C PHE A 175 35.20 12.54 23.59
N GLY A 176 34.33 12.61 24.61
CA GLY A 176 34.76 12.70 26.02
C GLY A 176 33.66 12.83 27.10
N PHE A 177 33.43 11.79 27.90
CA PHE A 177 32.55 11.75 29.08
C PHE A 177 33.01 12.66 30.25
N GLY A 178 32.10 13.10 31.14
CA GLY A 178 32.47 13.55 32.50
C GLY A 178 31.39 14.28 33.34
N PRO A 179 31.01 13.80 34.55
CA PRO A 179 29.95 14.41 35.39
C PRO A 179 30.37 14.96 36.77
N ARG A 180 29.59 15.93 37.30
CA ARG A 180 29.35 16.35 38.73
C ARG A 180 28.41 17.58 38.71
N ALA A 181 27.43 17.85 39.60
CA ALA A 181 27.30 17.78 41.07
C ALA A 181 28.15 18.84 41.82
N ALA A 182 27.72 19.50 42.91
CA ALA A 182 26.52 19.36 43.76
C ALA A 182 25.90 20.77 44.06
N ASP A 183 25.01 21.07 45.04
CA ASP A 183 24.93 20.67 46.47
C ASP A 183 23.48 20.63 47.03
N SER A 184 23.34 20.05 48.24
CA SER A 184 22.10 19.96 49.04
C SER A 184 22.30 20.66 50.43
N PRO A 185 21.39 20.64 51.44
CA PRO A 185 20.90 19.42 52.13
C PRO A 185 19.45 19.47 52.69
N VAL A 186 19.04 18.39 53.37
CA VAL A 186 17.77 18.22 54.11
C VAL A 186 18.02 18.24 55.63
N PRO A 187 17.07 18.73 56.45
CA PRO A 187 16.59 17.98 57.61
C PRO A 187 15.03 17.94 57.64
N ALA A 188 14.37 16.79 57.77
CA ALA A 188 14.30 15.88 58.93
C ALA A 188 13.38 16.40 60.05
N ALA A 189 12.41 15.55 60.46
CA ALA A 189 11.32 15.89 61.39
C ALA A 189 11.52 15.34 62.81
N PRO A 190 10.76 15.82 63.81
CA PRO A 190 10.50 15.12 65.07
C PRO A 190 9.12 14.43 65.06
N ALA A 191 8.96 13.36 65.85
CA ALA A 191 7.72 12.57 65.92
C ALA A 191 7.18 12.40 67.36
N GLY A 192 5.86 12.17 67.47
CA GLY A 192 5.15 11.82 68.71
C GLY A 192 3.65 12.22 68.65
N GLY A 193 2.70 11.49 69.24
CA GLY A 193 2.86 10.22 69.95
C GLY A 193 1.59 9.69 70.66
N ALA A 194 0.70 9.03 69.90
CA ALA A 194 -0.36 8.09 70.33
C ALA A 194 -1.61 8.59 71.11
N LEU A 195 -2.66 7.72 71.07
CA LEU A 195 -3.95 7.74 71.81
C LEU A 195 -4.97 8.80 71.33
N VAL A 196 -6.30 8.54 71.25
CA VAL A 196 -7.14 7.39 71.65
C VAL A 196 -8.29 7.13 70.65
N ASN A 197 -8.90 5.93 70.69
CA ASN A 197 -10.12 5.57 69.96
C ASN A 197 -11.40 6.21 70.52
N ALA A 198 -12.39 6.50 69.66
CA ALA A 198 -13.83 6.38 69.97
C ALA A 198 -14.70 6.30 68.70
N LEU A 199 -15.45 5.21 68.51
CA LEU A 199 -16.60 5.14 67.60
C LEU A 199 -17.90 5.36 68.41
N TRP A 200 -18.83 6.19 67.91
CA TRP A 200 -20.31 6.05 67.94
C TRP A 200 -21.00 7.42 67.64
N PHE A 201 -22.17 7.52 66.99
CA PHE A 201 -22.81 6.69 65.96
C PHE A 201 -24.09 7.39 65.43
N ALA A 202 -24.45 7.15 64.16
CA ALA A 202 -25.69 7.62 63.51
C ALA A 202 -25.82 9.18 63.37
N VAL A 203 -26.64 9.75 62.48
CA VAL A 203 -27.91 9.29 61.87
C VAL A 203 -28.00 9.65 60.37
N ARG A 204 -28.32 8.62 59.56
CA ARG A 204 -29.01 8.56 58.25
C ARG A 204 -28.64 9.49 57.08
N ASP A 205 -28.75 8.89 55.91
CA ASP A 205 -28.74 9.46 54.57
C ASP A 205 -29.82 10.53 54.33
N ILE A 206 -29.46 11.50 53.49
CA ILE A 206 -30.35 12.06 52.46
C ILE A 206 -29.55 12.01 51.15
N GLU A 207 -30.14 11.42 50.12
CA GLU A 207 -29.48 11.13 48.84
C GLU A 207 -29.28 12.40 47.98
N GLY A 208 -28.37 12.32 46.99
CA GLY A 208 -28.46 13.17 45.79
C GLY A 208 -27.59 14.44 45.69
N ARG A 209 -26.50 14.58 46.46
CA ARG A 209 -25.47 15.63 46.21
C ARG A 209 -24.04 15.11 46.42
N PRO A 210 -23.08 15.40 45.53
CA PRO A 210 -21.67 15.12 45.80
C PRO A 210 -21.16 16.02 46.94
N ALA A 211 -20.24 15.49 47.75
CA ALA A 211 -19.65 16.22 48.86
C ALA A 211 -18.70 17.33 48.37
N ALA A 212 -18.76 18.50 49.01
CA ALA A 212 -17.78 19.55 48.78
C ALA A 212 -16.43 19.20 49.44
N ASP A 213 -15.34 19.37 48.71
CA ASP A 213 -13.97 19.13 49.19
C ASP A 213 -13.62 20.08 50.36
N PRO A 214 -13.27 19.56 51.56
CA PRO A 214 -12.96 20.37 52.74
C PRO A 214 -11.55 21.00 52.71
N ALA A 215 -11.10 21.45 51.53
CA ALA A 215 -9.77 22.02 51.28
C ALA A 215 -9.77 23.51 50.91
N SER A 216 -10.73 24.31 51.42
CA SER A 216 -10.81 25.76 51.14
C SER A 216 -10.85 26.67 52.40
N SER A 217 -10.19 27.83 52.24
CA SER A 217 -9.94 28.96 53.15
C SER A 217 -10.71 29.08 54.48
N ILE A 218 -9.98 29.36 55.57
CA ILE A 218 -10.53 29.65 56.90
C ILE A 218 -11.16 31.05 56.96
N PHE A 219 -12.43 31.19 56.57
CA PHE A 219 -13.25 32.36 56.89
C PHE A 219 -14.72 31.98 57.15
N GLY A 220 -15.17 32.09 58.41
CA GLY A 220 -16.61 32.25 58.73
C GLY A 220 -17.49 31.00 58.93
N THR A 221 -16.92 29.84 59.26
CA THR A 221 -17.62 28.53 59.30
C THR A 221 -18.75 28.37 60.35
N GLY A 222 -19.04 29.36 61.21
CA GLY A 222 -20.01 29.23 62.31
C GLY A 222 -21.47 29.56 62.00
N LEU A 223 -21.75 30.42 61.02
CA LEU A 223 -23.11 30.95 60.77
C LEU A 223 -23.56 30.88 59.29
N PHE A 224 -22.62 30.68 58.36
CA PHE A 224 -22.89 30.82 56.93
C PHE A 224 -23.57 29.62 56.28
N MET A 225 -23.35 28.38 56.76
CA MET A 225 -23.84 27.18 56.05
C MET A 225 -25.36 27.19 55.76
N PRO A 226 -26.27 27.47 56.74
CA PRO A 226 -27.71 27.51 56.47
C PRO A 226 -28.12 28.63 55.51
N ILE A 227 -27.42 29.75 55.55
CA ILE A 227 -27.68 30.91 54.69
C ILE A 227 -27.21 30.61 53.26
N ASN A 228 -26.01 30.03 53.10
CA ASN A 228 -25.44 29.70 51.79
C ASN A 228 -26.35 28.74 51.00
N SER A 229 -26.94 27.76 51.67
CA SER A 229 -27.91 26.83 51.08
C SER A 229 -29.23 27.46 50.61
N LEU A 230 -29.61 28.64 51.10
CA LEU A 230 -30.80 29.35 50.61
C LEU A 230 -30.57 30.04 49.25
N PHE A 231 -29.32 30.17 48.82
CA PHE A 231 -28.92 30.82 47.57
C PHE A 231 -28.43 29.84 46.49
N THR A 232 -28.66 28.53 46.66
CA THR A 232 -28.39 27.51 45.61
C THR A 232 -29.50 27.52 44.55
N VAL A 233 -29.65 28.65 43.86
CA VAL A 233 -30.71 28.93 42.88
C VAL A 233 -30.13 29.62 41.65
N GLY A 234 -30.67 29.29 40.46
CA GLY A 234 -30.21 29.86 39.19
C GLY A 234 -28.79 29.42 38.82
N GLU A 235 -28.54 28.11 38.81
CA GLU A 235 -27.26 27.49 38.40
C GLU A 235 -26.01 28.00 39.14
N ARG A 236 -26.18 28.48 40.38
CA ARG A 236 -25.09 28.94 41.25
C ARG A 236 -24.99 28.14 42.53
N CYS A 237 -23.76 27.93 43.01
CA CYS A 237 -23.44 27.06 44.14
C CYS A 237 -23.91 27.58 45.53
N GLY A 238 -24.41 28.82 45.64
CA GLY A 238 -24.71 29.47 46.91
C GLY A 238 -24.40 30.97 46.91
N LEU A 239 -24.17 31.55 48.08
CA LEU A 239 -23.83 32.97 48.28
C LEU A 239 -22.32 33.24 48.15
N ILE A 240 -21.48 32.40 48.76
CA ILE A 240 -20.02 32.40 48.66
C ILE A 240 -19.55 30.96 48.55
N CYS A 241 -18.95 30.60 47.41
CA CYS A 241 -18.49 29.25 47.06
C CYS A 241 -17.91 29.27 45.64
N ASP A 242 -17.04 28.32 45.33
CA ASP A 242 -16.69 28.01 43.94
C ASP A 242 -17.70 27.01 43.36
N GLY A 243 -17.97 27.12 42.06
CA GLY A 243 -18.89 26.25 41.34
C GLY A 243 -18.33 24.84 41.14
N ALA A 244 -19.18 23.84 41.26
CA ALA A 244 -18.82 22.47 40.90
C ALA A 244 -18.56 22.35 39.39
N ASN A 245 -17.55 21.56 39.02
CA ASN A 245 -17.29 21.24 37.61
C ASN A 245 -18.47 20.44 37.02
N GLY A 246 -18.63 20.54 35.71
CA GLY A 246 -19.57 19.75 34.94
C GLY A 246 -19.28 18.24 34.99
N THR A 247 -20.29 17.45 34.67
CA THR A 247 -20.25 15.99 34.58
C THR A 247 -21.00 15.52 33.34
N GLN A 248 -20.81 14.28 32.89
CA GLN A 248 -21.56 13.72 31.74
C GLN A 248 -23.09 13.91 31.84
N ALA A 249 -23.66 13.85 33.05
CA ALA A 249 -25.08 14.04 33.29
C ALA A 249 -25.51 15.52 33.40
N ASN A 250 -24.57 16.44 33.64
CA ASN A 250 -24.78 17.89 33.71
C ASN A 250 -23.53 18.58 33.14
N PRO A 251 -23.39 18.71 31.81
CA PRO A 251 -22.10 19.04 31.20
C PRO A 251 -21.55 20.41 31.59
N ASN A 252 -22.42 21.41 31.79
CA ASN A 252 -22.00 22.76 32.12
C ASN A 252 -21.47 22.86 33.56
N GLY A 253 -20.37 23.60 33.74
CA GLY A 253 -19.86 23.96 35.05
C GLY A 253 -20.84 24.88 35.78
N VAL A 254 -21.04 24.64 37.07
CA VAL A 254 -21.93 25.44 37.93
C VAL A 254 -21.31 26.83 38.13
N GLY A 255 -22.15 27.87 38.18
CA GLY A 255 -21.70 29.23 38.46
C GLY A 255 -21.22 29.41 39.91
N GLY A 256 -20.21 30.28 40.09
CA GLY A 256 -19.71 30.67 41.40
C GLY A 256 -20.74 31.39 42.26
N GLY A 257 -20.45 31.53 43.56
CA GLY A 257 -21.38 32.08 44.53
C GLY A 257 -21.88 33.49 44.19
N TRP A 258 -23.15 33.78 44.49
CA TRP A 258 -23.82 35.03 44.14
C TRP A 258 -23.05 36.30 44.52
N LEU A 259 -22.24 36.30 45.58
CA LEU A 259 -21.32 37.40 45.90
C LEU A 259 -19.92 37.15 45.34
N VAL A 260 -19.31 36.03 45.71
CA VAL A 260 -17.91 35.68 45.43
C VAL A 260 -17.80 34.21 45.11
N GLY A 261 -17.06 33.87 44.06
CA GLY A 261 -16.80 32.49 43.66
C GLY A 261 -16.28 32.35 42.25
N ASN A 262 -15.37 31.41 42.01
CA ASN A 262 -15.04 30.96 40.66
C ASN A 262 -16.18 30.10 40.10
N GLY A 263 -16.40 30.13 38.78
CA GLY A 263 -17.24 29.13 38.12
C GLY A 263 -16.51 27.80 37.94
N GLY A 264 -17.24 26.69 38.01
CA GLY A 264 -16.69 25.36 37.71
C GLY A 264 -16.33 25.21 36.24
N ALA A 265 -15.36 24.38 35.91
CA ALA A 265 -15.06 24.02 34.53
C ALA A 265 -16.19 23.17 33.93
N GLY A 266 -16.41 23.29 32.63
CA GLY A 266 -17.29 22.38 31.89
C GLY A 266 -16.71 20.97 31.75
N TRP A 267 -17.57 20.00 31.52
CA TRP A 267 -17.19 18.61 31.28
C TRP A 267 -16.57 18.44 29.89
N SER A 268 -15.36 17.89 29.80
CA SER A 268 -14.80 17.41 28.54
C SER A 268 -15.47 16.08 28.16
N SER A 269 -16.08 16.03 26.99
CA SER A 269 -16.76 14.85 26.48
C SER A 269 -15.76 13.82 25.93
N THR A 270 -16.01 12.56 26.25
CA THR A 270 -15.33 11.39 25.65
C THR A 270 -16.27 10.58 24.75
N VAL A 271 -17.39 11.19 24.32
CA VAL A 271 -18.44 10.54 23.52
C VAL A 271 -18.55 11.27 22.18
N ALA A 272 -18.40 10.55 21.07
CA ALA A 272 -18.52 11.10 19.72
C ALA A 272 -19.86 11.81 19.50
N GLY A 273 -19.84 12.92 18.76
CA GLY A 273 -21.00 13.79 18.52
C GLY A 273 -21.49 14.60 19.75
N VAL A 274 -20.99 14.32 20.96
CA VAL A 274 -21.40 15.03 22.18
C VAL A 274 -20.43 16.17 22.48
N ALA A 275 -20.96 17.40 22.44
CA ALA A 275 -20.21 18.62 22.68
C ALA A 275 -19.68 18.73 24.11
N GLY A 276 -18.60 19.49 24.27
CA GLY A 276 -18.05 19.85 25.57
C GLY A 276 -18.97 20.79 26.33
N GLY A 277 -19.02 20.64 27.66
CA GLY A 277 -19.82 21.51 28.51
C GLY A 277 -19.25 22.92 28.63
N ASN A 278 -20.12 23.93 28.77
CA ASN A 278 -19.70 25.32 28.97
C ASN A 278 -19.16 25.53 30.38
N GLY A 279 -18.17 26.41 30.52
CA GLY A 279 -17.62 26.82 31.82
C GLY A 279 -18.59 27.72 32.58
N GLY A 280 -18.70 27.49 33.89
CA GLY A 280 -19.58 28.27 34.76
C GLY A 280 -19.15 29.73 34.88
N PRO A 281 -20.08 30.69 35.01
CA PRO A 281 -19.73 32.08 35.26
C PRO A 281 -19.22 32.29 36.70
N GLY A 282 -18.30 33.23 36.89
CA GLY A 282 -17.89 33.70 38.22
C GLY A 282 -19.05 34.34 39.00
N GLY A 283 -18.83 34.61 40.29
CA GLY A 283 -19.77 35.32 41.18
C GLY A 283 -20.14 36.72 40.69
N VAL A 284 -21.08 37.42 41.34
CA VAL A 284 -21.47 38.76 40.83
C VAL A 284 -20.37 39.79 41.08
N PHE A 285 -19.69 39.78 42.22
CA PHE A 285 -18.67 40.78 42.53
C PHE A 285 -17.24 40.33 42.20
N TRP A 286 -16.82 39.15 42.66
CA TRP A 286 -15.46 38.62 42.43
C TRP A 286 -15.43 37.14 42.08
N GLY A 287 -14.51 36.76 41.19
CA GLY A 287 -14.25 35.37 40.81
C GLY A 287 -14.02 35.19 39.31
N ASN A 288 -13.27 34.14 38.98
CA ASN A 288 -12.99 33.76 37.59
C ASN A 288 -14.18 32.98 36.99
N GLY A 289 -14.31 32.99 35.67
CA GLY A 289 -15.12 31.98 34.98
C GLY A 289 -14.36 30.66 34.88
N GLY A 290 -15.09 29.54 34.86
CA GLY A 290 -14.50 28.23 34.58
C GLY A 290 -14.18 28.06 33.09
N ASN A 291 -13.23 27.19 32.75
CA ASN A 291 -12.96 26.85 31.35
C ASN A 291 -14.11 26.01 30.77
N GLY A 292 -14.34 26.08 29.46
CA GLY A 292 -15.15 25.10 28.74
C GLY A 292 -14.44 23.74 28.66
N GLY A 293 -15.23 22.67 28.58
CA GLY A 293 -14.74 21.31 28.33
C GLY A 293 -14.51 21.05 26.85
N ALA A 294 -13.65 20.09 26.51
CA ALA A 294 -13.45 19.66 25.13
C ALA A 294 -14.66 18.88 24.58
N GLY A 295 -14.91 18.96 23.27
CA GLY A 295 -15.86 18.08 22.59
C GLY A 295 -15.32 16.66 22.43
N GLY A 296 -16.23 15.69 22.32
CA GLY A 296 -15.88 14.37 21.76
C GLY A 296 -15.73 14.45 20.24
N LEU A 297 -15.39 13.33 19.59
CA LEU A 297 -15.10 13.31 18.14
C LEU A 297 -16.21 13.95 17.30
N GLY A 298 -15.82 14.82 16.36
CA GLY A 298 -16.69 15.65 15.52
C GLY A 298 -17.50 16.74 16.25
N ALA A 299 -17.39 16.86 17.57
CA ALA A 299 -18.26 17.70 18.38
C ALA A 299 -17.58 18.99 18.87
N ALA A 300 -18.37 20.06 19.01
CA ALA A 300 -17.86 21.36 19.44
C ALA A 300 -17.34 21.35 20.89
N GLY A 301 -16.30 22.15 21.15
CA GLY A 301 -15.85 22.47 22.50
C GLY A 301 -16.80 23.46 23.18
N GLY A 302 -16.91 23.38 24.50
CA GLY A 302 -17.76 24.27 25.28
C GLY A 302 -17.17 25.68 25.43
N ASP A 303 -18.03 26.67 25.57
CA ASP A 303 -17.62 28.07 25.79
C ASP A 303 -16.99 28.26 27.18
N GLY A 304 -16.04 29.20 27.26
CA GLY A 304 -15.43 29.65 28.50
C GLY A 304 -16.35 30.55 29.33
N GLY A 305 -16.40 30.29 30.63
CA GLY A 305 -17.22 31.05 31.57
C GLY A 305 -16.79 32.51 31.69
N ASN A 306 -17.76 33.41 31.84
CA ASN A 306 -17.50 34.84 32.07
C ASN A 306 -17.07 35.09 33.52
N ALA A 307 -16.15 36.03 33.71
CA ALA A 307 -15.71 36.48 35.03
C ALA A 307 -16.76 37.33 35.77
N ALA A 308 -16.51 37.58 37.05
CA ALA A 308 -17.30 38.46 37.91
C ALA A 308 -17.19 39.96 37.55
N LEU A 309 -18.20 40.75 37.93
CA LEU A 309 -18.33 42.15 37.49
C LEU A 309 -17.15 43.05 37.92
N LEU A 310 -16.67 42.95 39.18
CA LEU A 310 -15.61 43.85 39.65
C LEU A 310 -14.21 43.33 39.31
N GLY A 311 -14.00 42.02 39.36
CA GLY A 311 -12.73 41.45 38.91
C GLY A 311 -12.69 39.92 38.85
N GLY A 312 -11.99 39.43 37.83
CA GLY A 312 -11.75 38.01 37.57
C GLY A 312 -11.27 37.77 36.15
N HIS A 313 -10.70 36.58 35.93
CA HIS A 313 -10.31 36.09 34.62
C HIS A 313 -11.47 35.34 33.96
N GLY A 314 -11.68 35.55 32.65
CA GLY A 314 -12.57 34.69 31.89
C GLY A 314 -11.93 33.32 31.67
N GLY A 315 -12.74 32.27 31.67
CA GLY A 315 -12.25 30.92 31.35
C GLY A 315 -11.96 30.77 29.86
N ASN A 316 -11.03 29.90 29.49
CA ASN A 316 -10.77 29.56 28.10
C ASN A 316 -11.94 28.72 27.55
N GLY A 317 -12.20 28.82 26.24
CA GLY A 317 -13.05 27.85 25.54
C GLY A 317 -12.36 26.49 25.42
N GLY A 318 -13.15 25.42 25.36
CA GLY A 318 -12.67 24.05 25.15
C GLY A 318 -12.34 23.78 23.68
N ALA A 319 -11.45 22.83 23.43
CA ALA A 319 -11.18 22.35 22.08
C ALA A 319 -12.40 21.65 21.47
N GLY A 320 -12.62 21.79 20.17
CA GLY A 320 -13.46 20.84 19.44
C GLY A 320 -12.77 19.48 19.35
N GLY A 321 -13.54 18.41 19.32
CA GLY A 321 -12.99 17.06 19.10
C GLY A 321 -12.75 16.80 17.61
N ASP A 322 -11.69 16.07 17.31
CA ASP A 322 -11.28 15.73 15.94
C ASP A 322 -12.33 14.86 15.23
N GLY A 323 -12.33 14.89 13.90
CA GLY A 323 -13.18 14.04 13.08
C GLY A 323 -12.89 12.55 13.25
N ILE A 324 -13.87 11.74 12.90
CA ILE A 324 -13.71 10.29 12.71
C ILE A 324 -13.32 10.08 11.25
N ASN A 325 -12.21 9.36 11.01
CA ASN A 325 -11.80 8.95 9.67
C ASN A 325 -12.83 8.01 9.02
N GLY A 326 -12.85 7.98 7.70
CA GLY A 326 -13.54 6.96 6.92
C GLY A 326 -12.99 5.57 7.21
N GLY A 327 -13.81 4.55 6.93
CA GLY A 327 -13.34 3.19 6.75
C GLY A 327 -13.14 2.90 5.27
N ASP A 328 -12.20 2.02 4.96
CA ASP A 328 -11.84 1.66 3.60
C ASP A 328 -12.90 0.79 2.93
N GLY A 329 -12.87 0.73 1.61
CA GLY A 329 -13.77 -0.09 0.81
C GLY A 329 -13.61 -1.58 1.10
N MET A 330 -14.73 -2.32 1.06
CA MET A 330 -14.70 -3.77 1.25
C MET A 330 -14.10 -4.48 0.03
N THR A 331 -12.98 -5.18 0.25
CA THR A 331 -12.35 -6.06 -0.75
C THR A 331 -13.28 -7.19 -1.17
N GLY A 332 -13.09 -7.71 -2.39
CA GLY A 332 -13.97 -8.73 -2.98
C GLY A 332 -15.31 -8.18 -3.53
N LEU A 333 -15.54 -6.86 -3.49
CA LEU A 333 -16.68 -6.20 -4.11
C LEU A 333 -16.22 -5.16 -5.14
N ASN A 334 -16.53 -5.42 -6.41
CA ASN A 334 -16.17 -4.52 -7.52
C ASN A 334 -16.78 -3.12 -7.34
N GLY A 335 -15.92 -2.11 -7.34
CA GLY A 335 -16.27 -0.71 -7.07
C GLY A 335 -16.51 -0.39 -5.59
N GLY A 336 -16.00 -1.18 -4.64
CA GLY A 336 -16.18 -0.95 -3.19
C GLY A 336 -15.62 0.40 -2.73
N PHE A 337 -16.49 1.40 -2.55
CA PHE A 337 -16.09 2.77 -2.18
C PHE A 337 -15.57 2.89 -0.75
N GLY A 338 -14.50 3.68 -0.58
CA GLY A 338 -14.08 4.19 0.72
C GLY A 338 -15.07 5.20 1.27
N VAL A 339 -15.16 5.31 2.60
CA VAL A 339 -16.13 6.18 3.29
C VAL A 339 -15.55 7.58 3.50
N ASP A 340 -16.39 8.61 3.40
CA ASP A 340 -16.00 10.00 3.70
C ASP A 340 -15.57 10.18 5.17
N GLY A 341 -14.46 10.89 5.38
CA GLY A 341 -14.01 11.37 6.68
C GLY A 341 -14.92 12.48 7.21
N THR A 342 -15.18 12.47 8.51
CA THR A 342 -16.13 13.40 9.14
C THR A 342 -15.45 14.69 9.60
N ALA A 343 -16.20 15.81 9.59
CA ALA A 343 -15.66 17.12 9.92
C ALA A 343 -15.30 17.28 11.41
N GLY A 344 -14.26 18.07 11.67
CA GLY A 344 -13.77 18.41 13.01
C GLY A 344 -14.68 19.38 13.76
N GLY A 345 -14.76 19.21 15.08
CA GLY A 345 -15.55 20.05 15.95
C GLY A 345 -15.02 21.49 16.04
N ARG A 346 -15.92 22.49 16.10
CA ARG A 346 -15.54 23.88 16.38
C ARG A 346 -15.03 24.05 17.82
N GLY A 347 -13.97 24.82 18.01
CA GLY A 347 -13.51 25.26 19.34
C GLY A 347 -14.45 26.29 19.98
N GLY A 348 -14.68 26.15 21.29
CA GLY A 348 -15.58 27.03 22.06
C GLY A 348 -15.02 28.45 22.24
N ASP A 349 -15.89 29.43 22.45
CA ASP A 349 -15.48 30.84 22.57
C ASP A 349 -14.94 31.16 23.98
N GLY A 350 -13.97 32.06 24.06
CA GLY A 350 -13.32 32.46 25.31
C GLY A 350 -14.17 33.40 26.17
N GLY A 351 -14.20 33.14 27.47
CA GLY A 351 -14.96 33.92 28.45
C GLY A 351 -14.43 35.35 28.64
N ASN A 352 -15.33 36.30 28.88
CA ASN A 352 -14.98 37.71 29.07
C ASN A 352 -14.40 37.96 30.48
N ALA A 353 -13.50 38.94 30.59
CA ALA A 353 -12.91 39.39 31.85
C ALA A 353 -13.88 40.25 32.68
N GLY A 354 -13.56 40.45 33.97
CA GLY A 354 -14.30 41.37 34.82
C GLY A 354 -14.15 42.83 34.38
N LEU A 355 -15.11 43.69 34.70
CA LEU A 355 -15.19 45.06 34.15
C LEU A 355 -13.97 45.91 34.50
N LEU A 356 -13.46 45.80 35.72
CA LEU A 356 -12.35 46.64 36.21
C LEU A 356 -11.00 45.93 36.13
N TRP A 357 -10.95 44.64 36.48
CA TRP A 357 -9.72 43.86 36.61
C TRP A 357 -9.86 42.45 36.02
N GLY A 358 -8.87 42.03 35.23
CA GLY A 358 -8.81 40.67 34.71
C GLY A 358 -8.08 40.55 33.37
N ARG A 359 -8.14 39.34 32.82
CA ARG A 359 -7.82 39.01 31.42
C ARG A 359 -8.94 38.10 30.92
N ALA A 360 -9.24 38.17 29.64
CA ALA A 360 -10.21 37.24 29.07
C ALA A 360 -9.58 35.85 28.86
N GLY A 361 -10.42 34.85 28.68
CA GLY A 361 -10.00 33.54 28.20
C GLY A 361 -9.77 33.55 26.70
N ASN A 362 -8.89 32.68 26.23
CA ASN A 362 -8.70 32.40 24.81
C ASN A 362 -9.87 31.54 24.29
N GLY A 363 -10.13 31.61 22.98
CA GLY A 363 -10.96 30.60 22.33
C GLY A 363 -10.23 29.25 22.25
N GLY A 364 -10.99 28.16 22.25
CA GLY A 364 -10.46 26.81 22.04
C GLY A 364 -10.06 26.57 20.58
N VAL A 365 -9.16 25.62 20.34
CA VAL A 365 -8.83 25.17 18.98
C VAL A 365 -10.00 24.38 18.38
N GLY A 366 -10.17 24.44 17.06
CA GLY A 366 -10.98 23.45 16.35
C GLY A 366 -10.26 22.11 16.26
N GLY A 367 -11.01 21.01 16.26
CA GLY A 367 -10.49 19.68 15.99
C GLY A 367 -10.15 19.52 14.50
N ALA A 368 -9.23 18.63 14.16
CA ALA A 368 -8.94 18.26 12.78
C ALA A 368 -10.16 17.61 12.12
N GLY A 369 -10.27 17.67 10.79
CA GLY A 369 -11.14 16.77 10.03
C GLY A 369 -10.55 15.36 10.01
N GLY A 370 -11.39 14.33 9.96
CA GLY A 370 -10.94 12.96 9.75
C GLY A 370 -10.62 12.71 8.28
N ASP A 371 -9.65 11.86 7.99
CA ASP A 371 -9.30 11.48 6.61
C ASP A 371 -10.39 10.59 5.98
N GLY A 372 -10.52 10.59 4.66
CA GLY A 372 -11.34 9.63 3.94
C GLY A 372 -10.68 8.25 3.88
N GLY A 373 -11.48 7.18 3.86
CA GLY A 373 -10.98 5.82 3.68
C GLY A 373 -10.67 5.49 2.22
N ASP A 374 -9.81 4.52 1.98
CA ASP A 374 -9.34 4.16 0.64
C ASP A 374 -10.37 3.31 -0.14
N GLY A 375 -10.29 3.34 -1.47
CA GLY A 375 -11.14 2.53 -2.35
C GLY A 375 -10.68 1.08 -2.47
N ALA A 376 -11.62 0.14 -2.39
CA ALA A 376 -11.32 -1.29 -2.55
C ALA A 376 -10.73 -1.61 -3.92
N HIS A 377 -9.82 -2.57 -3.96
CA HIS A 377 -9.33 -3.13 -5.21
C HIS A 377 -10.44 -3.97 -5.88
N GLY A 378 -10.53 -3.89 -7.20
CA GLY A 378 -11.42 -4.76 -7.97
C GLY A 378 -10.94 -6.22 -7.97
N THR A 379 -11.84 -7.16 -8.19
CA THR A 379 -11.51 -8.58 -8.22
C THR A 379 -10.82 -8.96 -9.53
N ASP A 380 -9.72 -9.71 -9.45
CA ASP A 380 -9.16 -10.41 -10.60
C ASP A 380 -10.17 -11.44 -11.15
N ALA A 381 -10.09 -11.68 -12.46
CA ALA A 381 -11.01 -12.54 -13.20
C ALA A 381 -10.90 -14.02 -12.80
N ALA A 382 -12.04 -14.69 -12.63
CA ALA A 382 -12.07 -16.08 -12.15
C ALA A 382 -11.99 -17.13 -13.28
N ALA A 383 -12.29 -16.73 -14.52
CA ALA A 383 -12.23 -17.59 -15.69
C ALA A 383 -11.59 -16.88 -16.91
N ALA A 384 -11.20 -17.69 -17.89
CA ALA A 384 -10.69 -17.20 -19.16
C ALA A 384 -11.73 -16.33 -19.89
N GLU A 385 -11.27 -15.28 -20.56
CA GLU A 385 -12.10 -14.31 -21.33
C GLU A 385 -13.01 -13.40 -20.47
N GLU A 386 -12.92 -13.41 -19.14
CA GLU A 386 -13.63 -12.46 -18.26
C GLU A 386 -12.85 -11.14 -18.07
N ASP A 387 -13.54 -9.99 -18.07
CA ASP A 387 -12.95 -8.68 -17.75
C ASP A 387 -12.69 -8.52 -16.23
N GLY A 388 -11.60 -7.83 -15.89
CA GLY A 388 -11.21 -7.56 -14.51
C GLY A 388 -12.14 -6.57 -13.79
N GLY A 389 -12.26 -6.73 -12.47
CA GLY A 389 -13.13 -5.92 -11.63
C GLY A 389 -12.72 -4.45 -11.51
N ALA A 390 -13.68 -3.51 -11.54
CA ALA A 390 -13.40 -2.09 -11.36
C ALA A 390 -12.98 -1.74 -9.92
N GLY A 391 -12.00 -0.85 -9.77
CA GLY A 391 -11.57 -0.32 -8.48
C GLY A 391 -12.56 0.68 -7.87
N GLY A 392 -12.74 0.61 -6.54
CA GLY A 392 -13.55 1.54 -5.77
C GLY A 392 -12.91 2.92 -5.68
N HIS A 393 -13.72 3.98 -5.59
CA HIS A 393 -13.20 5.34 -5.36
C HIS A 393 -12.94 5.57 -3.87
N GLY A 394 -11.92 6.36 -3.54
CA GLY A 394 -11.61 6.77 -2.16
C GLY A 394 -12.59 7.83 -1.64
N GLY A 395 -12.80 7.84 -0.31
CA GLY A 395 -13.68 8.77 0.38
C GLY A 395 -13.10 10.18 0.49
N ALA A 396 -13.95 11.20 0.57
CA ALA A 396 -13.50 12.58 0.77
C ALA A 396 -13.01 12.83 2.20
N GLY A 397 -12.00 13.69 2.36
CA GLY A 397 -11.51 14.14 3.66
C GLY A 397 -12.45 15.14 4.33
N GLY A 398 -12.55 15.06 5.65
CA GLY A 398 -13.39 15.92 6.47
C GLY A 398 -12.86 17.36 6.58
N ASP A 399 -13.78 18.33 6.65
CA ASP A 399 -13.44 19.72 6.93
C ASP A 399 -12.85 19.90 8.35
N GLY A 400 -11.82 20.73 8.47
CA GLY A 400 -11.25 21.12 9.76
C GLY A 400 -12.18 22.02 10.58
N GLY A 401 -12.24 21.80 11.89
CA GLY A 401 -13.07 22.58 12.80
C GLY A 401 -12.61 24.03 12.91
N ALA A 402 -13.55 24.98 12.94
CA ALA A 402 -13.22 26.39 13.16
C ALA A 402 -12.71 26.65 14.59
N GLY A 403 -11.78 27.59 14.75
CA GLY A 403 -11.29 28.03 16.06
C GLY A 403 -12.25 28.96 16.79
N GLY A 404 -12.29 28.88 18.12
CA GLY A 404 -13.12 29.74 18.96
C GLY A 404 -12.64 31.19 18.99
N ALA A 405 -13.56 32.14 19.14
CA ALA A 405 -13.24 33.55 19.33
C ALA A 405 -12.66 33.82 20.73
N GLY A 406 -11.77 34.80 20.85
CA GLY A 406 -11.22 35.22 22.14
C GLY A 406 -12.15 36.15 22.93
N GLY A 407 -12.16 36.01 24.25
CA GLY A 407 -13.01 36.85 25.12
C GLY A 407 -12.52 38.30 25.22
N LYS A 408 -13.39 39.21 25.70
CA LYS A 408 -13.09 40.65 25.83
C LYS A 408 -12.41 40.96 27.18
N GLY A 409 -11.39 41.81 27.14
CA GLY A 409 -10.61 42.23 28.30
C GLY A 409 -11.31 43.30 29.16
N ALA A 410 -10.83 43.43 30.40
CA ALA A 410 -11.30 44.44 31.37
C ALA A 410 -11.13 45.87 30.85
N LEU A 411 -12.11 46.74 31.14
CA LEU A 411 -12.35 48.04 30.50
C LEU A 411 -11.12 48.95 30.43
N LEU A 412 -10.29 48.98 31.46
CA LEU A 412 -9.14 49.89 31.53
C LEU A 412 -7.89 49.27 30.91
N ALA A 413 -7.34 48.20 31.51
CA ALA A 413 -6.03 47.65 31.14
C ALA A 413 -6.05 46.13 30.88
N GLY A 414 -7.23 45.52 30.76
CA GLY A 414 -7.35 44.09 30.50
C GLY A 414 -7.00 43.74 29.06
N ARG A 415 -6.26 42.65 28.89
CA ARG A 415 -6.02 42.06 27.55
C ARG A 415 -7.23 41.23 27.13
N GLY A 416 -7.59 41.32 25.85
CA GLY A 416 -8.46 40.34 25.21
C GLY A 416 -7.77 38.98 25.06
N GLY A 417 -8.56 37.92 24.95
CA GLY A 417 -8.06 36.57 24.72
C GLY A 417 -7.70 36.37 23.25
N ALA A 418 -6.73 35.49 22.96
CA ALA A 418 -6.47 35.06 21.60
C ALA A 418 -7.67 34.24 21.06
N GLY A 419 -7.90 34.31 19.75
CA GLY A 419 -8.71 33.29 19.09
C GLY A 419 -7.96 31.96 19.03
N GLY A 420 -8.68 30.84 19.08
CA GLY A 420 -8.11 29.52 18.86
C GLY A 420 -7.75 29.31 17.38
N ALA A 421 -6.77 28.44 17.12
CA ALA A 421 -6.51 27.98 15.75
C ALA A 421 -7.69 27.15 15.22
N GLY A 422 -7.90 27.15 13.90
CA GLY A 422 -8.71 26.13 13.26
C GLY A 422 -7.95 24.82 13.14
N GLY A 423 -8.66 23.69 13.12
CA GLY A 423 -8.08 22.38 12.87
C GLY A 423 -7.67 22.20 11.40
N ALA A 424 -6.70 21.33 11.16
CA ALA A 424 -6.36 20.89 9.80
C ALA A 424 -7.53 20.15 9.15
N ALA A 425 -7.56 20.11 7.83
CA ALA A 425 -8.48 19.23 7.10
C ALA A 425 -7.93 17.79 7.03
N GLY A 426 -8.83 16.81 6.89
CA GLY A 426 -8.45 15.45 6.53
C GLY A 426 -8.03 15.34 5.07
N ALA A 427 -7.17 14.37 4.76
CA ALA A 427 -6.89 13.93 3.41
C ALA A 427 -8.09 13.19 2.80
N GLY A 428 -8.24 13.20 1.48
CA GLY A 428 -9.07 12.23 0.78
C GLY A 428 -8.33 10.90 0.62
N GLY A 429 -9.03 9.78 0.75
CA GLY A 429 -8.46 8.44 0.58
C GLY A 429 -8.13 8.13 -0.88
N ASP A 430 -7.21 7.20 -1.10
CA ASP A 430 -6.74 6.77 -2.42
C ASP A 430 -7.79 5.96 -3.19
N GLY A 431 -7.72 6.00 -4.52
CA GLY A 431 -8.56 5.18 -5.41
C GLY A 431 -8.01 3.77 -5.55
N GLY A 432 -8.89 2.76 -5.45
CA GLY A 432 -8.50 1.36 -5.59
C GLY A 432 -8.06 0.99 -7.00
N PHE A 433 -7.13 0.05 -7.11
CA PHE A 433 -6.72 -0.56 -8.37
C PHE A 433 -7.87 -1.38 -8.98
N GLY A 434 -7.94 -1.44 -10.31
CA GLY A 434 -8.74 -2.43 -11.01
C GLY A 434 -8.07 -3.81 -10.99
N GLY A 435 -8.86 -4.86 -10.90
CA GLY A 435 -8.38 -6.25 -10.94
C GLY A 435 -7.96 -6.68 -12.35
N THR A 436 -7.14 -7.72 -12.43
CA THR A 436 -6.61 -8.29 -13.67
C THR A 436 -7.71 -9.02 -14.47
N GLY A 437 -7.70 -8.85 -15.79
CA GLY A 437 -8.54 -9.61 -16.72
C GLY A 437 -8.08 -11.06 -16.88
N GLY A 438 -8.99 -11.93 -17.31
CA GLY A 438 -8.78 -13.36 -17.45
C GLY A 438 -8.15 -13.75 -18.79
N ALA A 439 -7.17 -13.00 -19.30
CA ALA A 439 -6.66 -13.32 -20.62
C ALA A 439 -5.83 -14.61 -20.67
N THR A 440 -5.96 -15.33 -21.79
CA THR A 440 -5.14 -16.50 -22.13
C THR A 440 -4.34 -16.26 -23.41
N VAL A 441 -3.16 -16.88 -23.50
CA VAL A 441 -2.21 -16.65 -24.59
C VAL A 441 -2.55 -17.50 -25.82
N ILE A 442 -3.08 -16.86 -26.87
CA ILE A 442 -3.39 -17.48 -28.16
C ILE A 442 -2.17 -17.41 -29.08
N THR A 443 -1.74 -18.57 -29.60
CA THR A 443 -0.81 -18.61 -30.75
C THR A 443 -1.59 -18.57 -32.07
N LEU A 444 -1.33 -17.55 -32.89
CA LEU A 444 -1.90 -17.39 -34.21
C LEU A 444 -1.32 -18.39 -35.22
N ALA A 445 -2.04 -18.61 -36.32
CA ALA A 445 -1.64 -19.55 -37.38
C ALA A 445 -0.32 -19.19 -38.12
N ASP A 446 0.24 -18.00 -37.87
CA ASP A 446 1.56 -17.57 -38.37
C ASP A 446 2.67 -17.60 -37.30
N GLY A 447 2.37 -18.11 -36.10
CA GLY A 447 3.32 -18.29 -34.99
C GLY A 447 3.48 -17.08 -34.07
N ARG A 448 2.80 -15.95 -34.33
CA ARG A 448 2.75 -14.81 -33.40
C ARG A 448 1.78 -15.10 -32.25
N ILE A 449 1.99 -14.45 -31.11
CA ILE A 449 1.14 -14.57 -29.91
C ILE A 449 0.24 -13.35 -29.72
N VAL A 450 -0.95 -13.54 -29.14
CA VAL A 450 -1.85 -12.48 -28.65
C VAL A 450 -2.52 -12.95 -27.36
N ASP A 451 -3.08 -12.00 -26.63
CA ASP A 451 -4.06 -12.25 -25.58
C ASP A 451 -5.47 -12.44 -26.19
N THR A 452 -6.37 -13.11 -25.48
CA THR A 452 -7.83 -13.00 -25.68
C THR A 452 -8.32 -11.56 -25.43
N ASP A 453 -9.48 -11.19 -25.96
CA ASP A 453 -10.05 -9.82 -25.91
C ASP A 453 -10.42 -9.26 -24.51
N ALA A 454 -10.14 -9.99 -23.42
CA ALA A 454 -10.40 -9.54 -22.05
C ALA A 454 -9.52 -8.35 -21.64
N VAL A 455 -10.07 -7.44 -20.85
CA VAL A 455 -9.34 -6.26 -20.33
C VAL A 455 -9.31 -6.23 -18.80
N GLY A 456 -8.29 -5.57 -18.25
CA GLY A 456 -8.23 -5.27 -16.82
C GLY A 456 -9.26 -4.23 -16.41
N GLY A 457 -9.62 -4.25 -15.13
CA GLY A 457 -10.59 -3.34 -14.56
C GLY A 457 -10.13 -1.88 -14.54
N ILE A 458 -11.08 -0.95 -14.63
CA ILE A 458 -10.78 0.48 -14.54
C ILE A 458 -10.33 0.89 -13.13
N ALA A 459 -9.45 1.88 -13.07
CA ALA A 459 -9.00 2.50 -11.82
C ALA A 459 -10.13 3.21 -11.06
N GLY A 460 -10.07 3.14 -9.73
CA GLY A 460 -10.85 3.99 -8.84
C GLY A 460 -10.29 5.41 -8.75
N LEU A 461 -11.18 6.40 -8.61
CA LEU A 461 -10.79 7.80 -8.41
C LEU A 461 -10.40 8.07 -6.94
N GLY A 462 -9.40 8.92 -6.72
CA GLY A 462 -9.05 9.40 -5.38
C GLY A 462 -10.07 10.38 -4.81
N GLY A 463 -10.19 10.38 -3.49
CA GLY A 463 -11.09 11.23 -2.71
C GLY A 463 -10.67 12.71 -2.70
N ALA A 464 -11.65 13.61 -2.54
CA ALA A 464 -11.38 15.04 -2.44
C ALA A 464 -10.80 15.43 -1.07
N ALA A 465 -9.89 16.40 -1.04
CA ALA A 465 -9.38 16.98 0.21
C ALA A 465 -10.45 17.78 0.97
N GLY A 466 -10.46 17.67 2.31
CA GLY A 466 -11.26 18.55 3.16
C GLY A 466 -10.78 20.00 3.16
N GLN A 467 -11.61 20.92 3.66
CA GLN A 467 -11.25 22.34 3.77
C GLN A 467 -10.67 22.71 5.14
N PRO A 468 -9.64 23.57 5.22
CA PRO A 468 -8.99 23.92 6.48
C PRO A 468 -9.92 24.72 7.41
N GLY A 469 -9.90 24.37 8.70
CA GLY A 469 -10.66 25.09 9.71
C GLY A 469 -10.22 26.55 9.82
N THR A 470 -11.17 27.48 9.88
CA THR A 470 -10.85 28.91 9.97
C THR A 470 -10.37 29.32 11.37
N GLY A 471 -9.34 30.16 11.45
CA GLY A 471 -8.82 30.68 12.71
C GLY A 471 -9.80 31.63 13.42
N GLY A 472 -9.97 31.46 14.73
CA GLY A 472 -10.89 32.26 15.54
C GLY A 472 -10.45 33.72 15.70
N VAL A 473 -11.40 34.64 15.85
CA VAL A 473 -11.12 36.09 15.97
C VAL A 473 -10.64 36.45 17.38
N GLY A 474 -9.57 37.25 17.47
CA GLY A 474 -9.01 37.74 18.72
C GLY A 474 -9.96 38.71 19.45
N GLY A 475 -10.06 38.54 20.78
CA GLY A 475 -10.95 39.33 21.62
C GLY A 475 -10.47 40.78 21.82
N ALA A 476 -11.42 41.71 21.97
CA ALA A 476 -11.09 43.13 22.18
C ALA A 476 -10.41 43.37 23.55
N GLY A 477 -9.42 44.27 23.58
CA GLY A 477 -8.80 44.75 24.83
C GLY A 477 -9.56 45.92 25.47
N GLY A 478 -9.15 46.31 26.68
CA GLY A 478 -9.55 47.56 27.31
C GLY A 478 -8.93 48.80 26.66
N VAL A 479 -9.29 50.00 27.15
CA VAL A 479 -8.84 51.32 26.63
C VAL A 479 -7.31 51.45 26.54
N PHE A 480 -6.58 50.80 27.45
CA PHE A 480 -5.11 50.71 27.49
C PHE A 480 -4.61 49.26 27.37
N GLY A 481 -5.49 48.33 27.00
CA GLY A 481 -5.21 46.90 26.86
C GLY A 481 -5.03 46.50 25.40
N HIS A 482 -4.18 45.52 25.13
CA HIS A 482 -4.09 44.92 23.80
C HIS A 482 -5.30 44.01 23.54
N ALA A 483 -5.80 44.02 22.30
CA ALA A 483 -6.62 42.92 21.80
C ALA A 483 -5.81 41.62 21.77
N GLY A 484 -6.50 40.48 21.78
CA GLY A 484 -5.87 39.21 21.45
C GLY A 484 -5.53 39.13 19.98
N VAL A 485 -4.64 38.21 19.63
CA VAL A 485 -4.38 37.84 18.22
C VAL A 485 -5.51 36.95 17.72
N ASN A 486 -5.77 36.98 16.41
CA ASN A 486 -6.56 35.93 15.78
C ASN A 486 -5.77 34.61 15.83
N GLY A 487 -6.49 33.48 15.85
CA GLY A 487 -5.90 32.19 15.55
C GLY A 487 -5.49 32.10 14.08
N VAL A 488 -4.60 31.16 13.77
CA VAL A 488 -4.34 30.74 12.39
C VAL A 488 -5.44 29.81 11.91
N SER A 489 -5.70 29.77 10.60
CA SER A 489 -6.45 28.65 10.02
C SER A 489 -5.59 27.39 10.04
N GLY A 490 -6.22 26.22 9.98
CA GLY A 490 -5.54 24.94 9.88
C GLY A 490 -4.88 24.72 8.51
N GLU A 491 -4.22 23.58 8.37
CA GLU A 491 -3.54 23.15 7.15
C GLU A 491 -4.55 22.50 6.16
N ILE A 492 -4.23 22.58 4.87
CA ILE A 492 -5.07 22.08 3.78
C ILE A 492 -4.74 20.59 3.57
N GLY A 493 -5.76 19.74 3.47
CA GLY A 493 -5.59 18.31 3.21
C GLY A 493 -5.09 18.02 1.79
N THR A 494 -4.54 16.83 1.59
CA THR A 494 -4.26 16.28 0.26
C THR A 494 -5.49 15.61 -0.34
N ALA A 495 -5.63 15.65 -1.66
CA ALA A 495 -6.58 14.77 -2.35
C ALA A 495 -5.92 13.40 -2.55
N GLY A 496 -6.72 12.34 -2.54
CA GLY A 496 -6.25 11.00 -2.84
C GLY A 496 -5.75 10.88 -4.28
N SER A 497 -4.84 9.95 -4.50
CA SER A 497 -4.39 9.50 -5.80
C SER A 497 -5.46 8.66 -6.51
N VAL A 498 -5.35 8.59 -7.84
CA VAL A 498 -6.15 7.68 -8.66
C VAL A 498 -5.43 6.33 -8.72
N GLY A 499 -6.17 5.24 -8.57
CA GLY A 499 -5.61 3.89 -8.66
C GLY A 499 -5.07 3.55 -10.06
N GLY A 500 -4.52 2.34 -10.20
CA GLY A 500 -4.09 1.80 -11.49
C GLY A 500 -5.19 0.98 -12.20
N GLU A 501 -5.18 0.98 -13.52
CA GLU A 501 -5.98 0.07 -14.36
C GLU A 501 -5.39 -1.34 -14.30
N GLY A 502 -6.22 -2.38 -14.13
CA GLY A 502 -5.76 -3.77 -14.01
C GLY A 502 -4.98 -4.26 -15.23
N GLY A 503 -4.17 -5.31 -15.04
CA GLY A 503 -3.56 -6.02 -16.16
C GLY A 503 -4.61 -6.75 -17.01
N ALA A 504 -4.28 -7.14 -18.24
CA ALA A 504 -5.22 -7.90 -19.07
C ALA A 504 -5.25 -9.41 -18.72
N GLY A 505 -4.26 -9.89 -17.97
CA GLY A 505 -3.92 -11.31 -17.88
C GLY A 505 -2.90 -11.71 -18.95
N GLY A 506 -2.76 -13.02 -19.20
CA GLY A 506 -1.96 -13.57 -20.30
C GLY A 506 -0.51 -13.04 -20.37
N LEU A 507 -0.15 -12.44 -21.51
CA LEU A 507 1.19 -11.96 -21.84
C LEU A 507 1.66 -10.76 -21.01
N GLY A 508 0.71 -10.01 -20.45
CA GLY A 508 0.97 -8.93 -19.50
C GLY A 508 0.80 -9.35 -18.04
N GLY A 509 0.01 -10.40 -17.77
CA GLY A 509 -0.42 -10.74 -16.42
C GLY A 509 -1.03 -9.52 -15.72
N ARG A 510 -0.54 -9.22 -14.52
CA ARG A 510 -0.87 -8.03 -13.72
C ARG A 510 -0.29 -6.71 -14.27
N LEU A 511 0.61 -6.75 -15.26
CA LEU A 511 1.20 -5.57 -15.89
C LEU A 511 0.59 -5.28 -17.28
N PRO A 512 -0.15 -4.16 -17.45
CA PRO A 512 -0.56 -3.71 -18.78
C PRO A 512 0.61 -3.64 -19.77
N ILE A 513 0.41 -4.15 -20.98
CA ILE A 513 1.45 -4.15 -22.00
C ILE A 513 1.61 -2.75 -22.59
N ILE A 514 2.79 -2.13 -22.40
CA ILE A 514 3.04 -0.74 -22.77
C ILE A 514 2.93 -0.54 -24.29
N ASP A 515 2.00 0.32 -24.71
CA ASP A 515 1.92 0.77 -26.10
C ASP A 515 3.08 1.72 -26.42
N LEU A 516 3.95 1.25 -27.31
CA LEU A 516 5.12 1.97 -27.79
C LEU A 516 4.79 3.19 -28.67
N ASN A 517 3.53 3.38 -29.06
CA ASN A 517 3.05 4.61 -29.70
C ASN A 517 2.82 5.75 -28.68
N THR A 518 2.57 5.41 -27.40
CA THR A 518 2.34 6.37 -26.30
C THR A 518 3.47 6.41 -25.27
N ALA A 519 4.41 5.47 -25.34
CA ALA A 519 5.54 5.33 -24.43
C ALA A 519 6.43 6.59 -24.34
N THR A 520 7.05 6.78 -23.17
CA THR A 520 8.00 7.88 -22.95
C THR A 520 9.26 7.72 -23.82
N PRO A 521 10.05 8.80 -24.07
CA PRO A 521 11.27 8.70 -24.86
C PRO A 521 12.28 7.66 -24.36
N ALA A 522 12.45 7.51 -23.04
CA ALA A 522 13.34 6.52 -22.45
C ALA A 522 12.85 5.08 -22.70
N GLN A 523 11.54 4.84 -22.58
CA GLN A 523 10.92 3.55 -22.88
C GLN A 523 11.03 3.21 -24.37
N ALA A 524 10.79 4.16 -25.27
CA ALA A 524 10.95 3.96 -26.69
C ALA A 524 12.42 3.66 -27.08
N GLU A 525 13.39 4.28 -26.40
CA GLU A 525 14.82 4.06 -26.62
C GLU A 525 15.28 2.67 -26.12
N LEU A 526 14.86 2.25 -24.92
CA LEU A 526 15.15 0.93 -24.38
C LEU A 526 14.43 -0.17 -25.18
N ALA A 527 13.16 0.02 -25.54
CA ALA A 527 12.43 -0.90 -26.42
C ALA A 527 13.08 -1.05 -27.80
N ALA A 528 13.72 0.01 -28.32
CA ALA A 528 14.50 -0.08 -29.56
C ALA A 528 15.81 -0.88 -29.37
N ARG A 529 16.49 -0.74 -28.22
CA ARG A 529 17.66 -1.59 -27.86
C ARG A 529 17.26 -3.05 -27.74
N MET A 530 16.20 -3.36 -26.99
CA MET A 530 15.62 -4.70 -26.87
C MET A 530 15.32 -5.30 -28.25
N LYS A 531 14.58 -4.60 -29.11
CA LYS A 531 14.19 -5.07 -30.44
C LYS A 531 15.37 -5.37 -31.38
N ALA A 532 16.49 -4.66 -31.23
CA ALA A 532 17.70 -4.96 -31.99
C ALA A 532 18.32 -6.33 -31.65
N VAL A 533 18.09 -6.84 -30.42
CA VAL A 533 18.55 -8.16 -29.97
C VAL A 533 17.48 -9.24 -30.21
N ILE A 534 16.22 -8.96 -29.84
CA ILE A 534 15.18 -10.00 -29.82
C ILE A 534 14.61 -10.37 -31.19
N ILE A 535 14.69 -9.49 -32.20
CA ILE A 535 14.25 -9.81 -33.57
C ILE A 535 15.16 -10.92 -34.17
N PRO A 536 16.50 -10.78 -34.18
CA PRO A 536 17.40 -11.87 -34.55
C PRO A 536 17.22 -13.15 -33.72
N LEU A 537 16.95 -13.03 -32.41
CA LEU A 537 16.77 -14.20 -31.54
C LEU A 537 15.47 -14.96 -31.87
N ARG A 538 14.34 -14.26 -32.04
CA ARG A 538 13.07 -14.82 -32.53
C ARG A 538 13.26 -15.49 -33.88
N ASP A 539 13.93 -14.84 -34.83
CA ASP A 539 14.13 -15.36 -36.19
C ASP A 539 15.05 -16.59 -36.23
N ALA A 540 15.84 -16.84 -35.17
CA ALA A 540 16.71 -18.00 -35.01
C ALA A 540 16.11 -19.14 -34.17
N THR A 541 15.18 -18.85 -33.24
CA THR A 541 14.66 -19.80 -32.24
C THR A 541 13.16 -20.07 -32.31
N GLY A 542 12.39 -19.13 -32.87
CA GLY A 542 10.93 -19.12 -32.83
C GLY A 542 10.31 -18.51 -31.56
N ILE A 543 11.10 -18.15 -30.54
CA ILE A 543 10.60 -17.63 -29.26
C ILE A 543 9.96 -16.25 -29.46
N GLN A 544 8.70 -16.10 -29.04
CA GLN A 544 7.92 -14.88 -29.21
C GLN A 544 8.08 -13.96 -27.98
N MET A 545 9.02 -13.04 -28.07
CA MET A 545 9.21 -11.93 -27.10
C MET A 545 8.48 -10.64 -27.51
N MET A 546 7.60 -10.73 -28.50
CA MET A 546 6.66 -9.69 -28.90
C MET A 546 5.32 -10.32 -29.26
N ASP A 547 4.24 -9.58 -29.03
CA ASP A 547 2.92 -9.95 -29.50
C ASP A 547 2.72 -9.69 -31.01
N ALA A 548 1.55 -10.04 -31.52
CA ALA A 548 1.19 -9.86 -32.92
C ALA A 548 1.12 -8.39 -33.38
N TYR A 549 1.00 -7.45 -32.44
CA TYR A 549 1.01 -6.00 -32.65
C TYR A 549 2.42 -5.40 -32.57
N GLY A 550 3.40 -6.18 -32.11
CA GLY A 550 4.79 -5.76 -31.93
C GLY A 550 5.05 -5.03 -30.60
N ARG A 551 4.17 -5.15 -29.60
CA ARG A 551 4.47 -4.76 -28.22
C ARG A 551 5.43 -5.79 -27.59
N LEU A 552 6.14 -5.41 -26.54
CA LEU A 552 7.08 -6.30 -25.83
C LEU A 552 6.36 -7.05 -24.70
N VAL A 553 6.73 -8.30 -24.42
CA VAL A 553 6.06 -9.17 -23.43
C VAL A 553 7.04 -9.76 -22.42
N GLY A 554 6.52 -10.36 -21.34
CA GLY A 554 7.34 -10.97 -20.29
C GLY A 554 8.31 -9.97 -19.63
N PRO A 555 9.59 -10.32 -19.39
CA PRO A 555 10.57 -9.43 -18.73
C PRO A 555 10.67 -8.07 -19.41
N LEU A 556 10.54 -8.05 -20.74
CA LEU A 556 10.78 -6.88 -21.56
C LEU A 556 9.67 -5.82 -21.40
N ASN A 557 8.47 -6.19 -20.96
CA ASN A 557 7.45 -5.21 -20.58
C ASN A 557 7.77 -4.61 -19.20
N ALA A 558 8.09 -5.46 -18.21
CA ALA A 558 8.42 -5.02 -16.85
C ALA A 558 9.63 -4.06 -16.83
N TYR A 559 10.69 -4.36 -17.59
CA TYR A 559 11.88 -3.53 -17.72
C TYR A 559 11.63 -2.14 -18.36
N LEU A 560 10.46 -1.88 -18.95
CA LEU A 560 10.07 -0.54 -19.43
C LEU A 560 9.47 0.35 -18.32
N TYR A 561 9.00 -0.20 -17.21
CA TYR A 561 8.46 0.62 -16.11
C TYR A 561 9.57 1.35 -15.34
N ASN A 562 10.72 0.72 -15.15
CA ASN A 562 11.95 1.39 -14.73
C ASN A 562 13.09 1.06 -15.70
N THR A 563 13.27 1.94 -16.70
CA THR A 563 14.24 1.73 -17.78
C THR A 563 15.71 1.74 -17.32
N VAL A 564 16.02 2.29 -16.14
CA VAL A 564 17.38 2.34 -15.62
C VAL A 564 17.77 1.00 -15.00
N ILE A 565 16.88 0.43 -14.17
CA ILE A 565 17.11 -0.87 -13.54
C ILE A 565 16.91 -2.00 -14.58
N GLY A 566 15.91 -1.90 -15.45
CA GLY A 566 15.68 -2.85 -16.53
C GLY A 566 16.85 -2.97 -17.52
N GLU A 567 17.57 -1.87 -17.80
CA GLU A 567 18.79 -1.92 -18.62
C GLU A 567 19.95 -2.65 -17.92
N ALA A 568 20.15 -2.41 -16.62
CA ALA A 568 21.18 -3.13 -15.85
C ALA A 568 20.90 -4.65 -15.79
N LEU A 569 19.65 -5.05 -15.58
CA LEU A 569 19.23 -6.46 -15.56
C LEU A 569 19.31 -7.12 -16.95
N MET A 570 19.06 -6.37 -18.03
CA MET A 570 19.36 -6.85 -19.38
C MET A 570 20.84 -7.14 -19.58
N GLU A 571 21.76 -6.33 -19.03
CA GLU A 571 23.19 -6.61 -19.13
C GLU A 571 23.62 -7.83 -18.29
N VAL A 572 22.95 -8.14 -17.18
CA VAL A 572 23.13 -9.43 -16.47
C VAL A 572 22.74 -10.61 -17.37
N ALA A 573 21.61 -10.54 -18.08
CA ALA A 573 21.18 -11.57 -19.02
C ALA A 573 22.09 -11.68 -20.26
N ASN A 574 22.55 -10.55 -20.80
CA ASN A 574 23.54 -10.51 -21.88
C ASN A 574 24.87 -11.15 -21.44
N ALA A 575 25.31 -10.90 -20.20
CA ALA A 575 26.51 -11.49 -19.63
C ALA A 575 26.36 -13.00 -19.35
N SER A 576 25.23 -13.45 -18.81
CA SER A 576 24.97 -14.87 -18.55
C SER A 576 24.95 -15.72 -19.82
N ALA A 577 24.50 -15.16 -20.95
CA ALA A 577 24.61 -15.79 -22.26
C ALA A 577 26.08 -16.11 -22.66
N THR A 578 27.08 -15.38 -22.13
CA THR A 578 28.51 -15.53 -22.47
C THR A 578 29.31 -16.50 -21.60
N VAL A 579 28.74 -17.06 -20.53
CA VAL A 579 29.46 -18.00 -19.64
C VAL A 579 29.93 -19.26 -20.38
N SER A 580 31.02 -19.87 -19.90
CA SER A 580 31.76 -20.93 -20.58
C SER A 580 31.07 -22.29 -20.61
N LEU A 581 29.99 -22.46 -19.84
CA LEU A 581 29.21 -23.69 -19.77
C LEU A 581 28.68 -24.14 -21.14
N PRO A 582 28.70 -25.45 -21.45
CA PRO A 582 28.07 -26.00 -22.65
C PRO A 582 26.59 -25.63 -22.73
N ALA A 583 26.08 -25.29 -23.91
CA ALA A 583 24.70 -24.81 -24.08
C ALA A 583 23.65 -25.74 -23.42
N ARG A 584 23.76 -27.06 -23.62
CA ARG A 584 22.89 -28.06 -22.96
C ARG A 584 22.94 -28.01 -21.43
N VAL A 585 24.09 -27.72 -20.83
CA VAL A 585 24.21 -27.55 -19.38
C VAL A 585 23.51 -26.27 -18.92
N LYS A 586 23.59 -25.18 -19.71
CA LYS A 586 22.87 -23.93 -19.41
C LYS A 586 21.35 -24.15 -19.42
N GLU A 587 20.80 -24.69 -20.51
CA GLU A 587 19.35 -24.93 -20.60
C GLU A 587 18.85 -25.92 -19.53
N VAL A 588 19.66 -26.92 -19.14
CA VAL A 588 19.34 -27.82 -18.02
C VAL A 588 19.26 -27.07 -16.68
N VAL A 589 20.20 -26.16 -16.39
CA VAL A 589 20.13 -25.32 -15.18
C VAL A 589 18.88 -24.44 -15.23
N VAL A 590 18.62 -23.77 -16.36
CA VAL A 590 17.47 -22.87 -16.52
C VAL A 590 16.14 -23.60 -16.30
N LEU A 591 15.91 -24.72 -16.98
CA LEU A 591 14.69 -25.53 -16.77
C LEU A 591 14.58 -26.07 -15.34
N SER A 592 15.70 -26.34 -14.65
CA SER A 592 15.71 -26.73 -13.24
C SER A 592 15.26 -25.59 -12.31
N VAL A 593 15.55 -24.33 -12.64
CA VAL A 593 15.03 -23.18 -11.88
C VAL A 593 13.56 -22.96 -12.20
N GLY A 594 13.21 -22.83 -13.48
CA GLY A 594 11.86 -22.50 -13.93
C GLY A 594 10.82 -23.52 -13.46
N GLY A 595 11.15 -24.82 -13.47
CA GLY A 595 10.23 -25.88 -13.02
C GLY A 595 10.14 -26.05 -11.51
N LEU A 596 11.14 -25.61 -10.74
CA LEU A 596 11.00 -25.50 -9.28
C LEU A 596 10.17 -24.27 -8.89
N TRP A 597 10.22 -23.18 -9.66
CA TRP A 597 9.39 -21.99 -9.44
C TRP A 597 7.99 -22.07 -10.05
N GLY A 598 7.75 -22.95 -11.02
CA GLY A 598 6.49 -22.96 -11.79
C GLY A 598 6.35 -21.70 -12.67
N SER A 599 7.45 -21.31 -13.33
CA SER A 599 7.55 -20.04 -14.04
C SER A 599 7.18 -20.18 -15.53
N ASP A 600 5.91 -19.89 -15.85
CA ASP A 600 5.31 -20.19 -17.16
C ASP A 600 6.06 -19.60 -18.36
N PHE A 601 6.31 -18.28 -18.37
CA PHE A 601 7.00 -17.63 -19.49
C PHE A 601 8.46 -18.09 -19.66
N GLU A 602 9.14 -18.37 -18.54
CA GLU A 602 10.51 -18.88 -18.50
C GLU A 602 10.58 -20.26 -19.16
N LEU A 603 9.73 -21.19 -18.70
CA LEU A 603 9.65 -22.54 -19.22
C LEU A 603 9.26 -22.54 -20.70
N TYR A 604 8.24 -21.76 -21.11
CA TYR A 604 7.87 -21.59 -22.52
C TYR A 604 9.10 -21.23 -23.39
N ALA A 605 9.86 -20.21 -23.00
CA ALA A 605 11.00 -19.75 -23.79
C ALA A 605 12.14 -20.79 -23.81
N HIS A 606 12.52 -21.32 -22.65
CA HIS A 606 13.71 -22.17 -22.53
C HIS A 606 13.47 -23.65 -22.87
N GLU A 607 12.22 -24.16 -22.88
CA GLU A 607 11.94 -25.44 -23.52
C GLU A 607 12.25 -25.39 -25.04
N MET A 608 11.98 -24.26 -25.71
CA MET A 608 12.29 -24.10 -27.14
C MET A 608 13.80 -24.14 -27.38
N VAL A 609 14.60 -23.48 -26.53
CA VAL A 609 16.07 -23.54 -26.59
C VAL A 609 16.57 -24.95 -26.27
N ALA A 610 16.03 -25.60 -25.23
CA ALA A 610 16.39 -26.95 -24.83
C ALA A 610 16.19 -27.98 -25.95
N ARG A 611 15.05 -27.91 -26.67
CA ARG A 611 14.79 -28.71 -27.87
C ARG A 611 15.76 -28.38 -29.00
N LEU A 612 16.10 -27.11 -29.21
CA LEU A 612 17.07 -26.66 -30.23
C LEU A 612 18.50 -27.16 -29.97
N VAL A 613 18.94 -27.23 -28.70
CA VAL A 613 20.24 -27.83 -28.30
C VAL A 613 20.17 -29.35 -28.09
N GLY A 614 19.00 -29.95 -28.33
CA GLY A 614 18.78 -31.40 -28.41
C GLY A 614 18.66 -32.12 -27.06
N ILE A 615 18.26 -31.44 -25.99
CA ILE A 615 17.96 -32.10 -24.70
C ILE A 615 16.80 -33.09 -24.92
N PRO A 616 16.82 -34.30 -24.33
CA PRO A 616 15.73 -35.26 -24.48
C PRO A 616 14.41 -34.71 -23.96
N GLU A 617 13.31 -34.95 -24.67
CA GLU A 617 11.97 -34.47 -24.29
C GLU A 617 11.55 -34.96 -22.89
N GLU A 618 11.91 -36.20 -22.53
CA GLU A 618 11.72 -36.76 -21.18
C GLU A 618 12.48 -36.00 -20.08
N ALA A 619 13.65 -35.44 -20.41
CA ALA A 619 14.41 -34.59 -19.50
C ALA A 619 13.75 -33.22 -19.35
N ILE A 620 13.36 -32.59 -20.47
CA ILE A 620 12.64 -31.31 -20.49
C ILE A 620 11.39 -31.39 -19.61
N GLN A 621 10.55 -32.40 -19.83
CA GLN A 621 9.32 -32.62 -19.07
C GLN A 621 9.58 -32.86 -17.57
N SER A 622 10.63 -33.62 -17.21
CA SER A 622 10.99 -33.82 -15.79
C SER A 622 11.45 -32.53 -15.11
N LEU A 623 12.29 -31.73 -15.78
CA LEU A 623 12.79 -30.47 -15.23
C LEU A 623 11.68 -29.42 -15.12
N ALA A 624 10.90 -29.22 -16.18
CA ALA A 624 9.83 -28.23 -16.25
C ALA A 624 8.66 -28.49 -15.27
N SER A 625 8.55 -29.71 -14.73
CA SER A 625 7.60 -30.08 -13.67
C SER A 625 8.23 -30.17 -12.26
N GLY A 626 9.43 -29.61 -12.09
CA GLY A 626 10.16 -29.58 -10.82
C GLY A 626 10.58 -30.96 -10.29
N GLN A 627 10.53 -31.99 -11.13
CA GLN A 627 10.81 -33.37 -10.75
C GLN A 627 12.31 -33.69 -10.82
N PRO A 628 12.77 -34.75 -10.11
CA PRO A 628 14.14 -35.24 -10.27
C PRO A 628 14.47 -35.56 -11.74
N PRO A 629 15.66 -35.16 -12.23
CA PRO A 629 16.02 -35.25 -13.65
C PRO A 629 15.99 -36.67 -14.21
N VAL A 630 15.19 -36.87 -15.27
CA VAL A 630 15.13 -38.09 -16.07
C VAL A 630 15.90 -37.89 -17.39
N GLY A 631 16.39 -38.96 -18.03
CA GLY A 631 17.03 -38.92 -19.36
C GLY A 631 18.42 -38.25 -19.44
N LEU A 632 18.84 -37.49 -18.42
CA LEU A 632 20.14 -36.85 -18.36
C LEU A 632 21.24 -37.79 -17.87
N THR A 633 22.50 -37.50 -18.25
CA THR A 633 23.68 -38.23 -17.78
C THR A 633 24.88 -37.30 -17.61
N GLY A 634 25.88 -37.74 -16.82
CA GLY A 634 27.15 -37.01 -16.64
C GLY A 634 26.95 -35.58 -16.14
N ASN A 635 27.68 -34.63 -16.74
CA ASN A 635 27.61 -33.20 -16.42
C ASN A 635 26.19 -32.61 -16.48
N GLU A 636 25.32 -33.08 -17.39
CA GLU A 636 23.95 -32.55 -17.49
C GLU A 636 23.12 -32.96 -16.28
N LEU A 637 23.15 -34.25 -15.91
CA LEU A 637 22.47 -34.75 -14.71
C LEU A 637 22.99 -34.05 -13.44
N LEU A 638 24.32 -33.87 -13.37
CA LEU A 638 25.00 -33.26 -12.23
C LEU A 638 24.65 -31.77 -12.05
N ALA A 639 24.54 -31.02 -13.15
CA ALA A 639 24.13 -29.61 -13.10
C ALA A 639 22.65 -29.45 -12.71
N ALA A 640 21.77 -30.33 -13.20
CA ALA A 640 20.37 -30.36 -12.76
C ALA A 640 20.26 -30.62 -11.26
N GLN A 641 20.93 -31.66 -10.76
CA GLN A 641 20.96 -32.00 -9.33
C GLN A 641 21.51 -30.86 -8.49
N PHE A 642 22.60 -30.21 -8.92
CA PHE A 642 23.21 -29.08 -8.21
C PHE A 642 22.25 -27.88 -8.10
N ALA A 643 21.60 -27.50 -9.20
CA ALA A 643 20.62 -26.40 -9.20
C ALA A 643 19.38 -26.75 -8.34
N GLN A 644 18.88 -27.98 -8.45
CA GLN A 644 17.71 -28.42 -7.67
C GLN A 644 17.99 -28.52 -6.17
N GLU A 645 19.15 -29.04 -5.74
CA GLU A 645 19.53 -29.10 -4.33
C GLU A 645 19.71 -27.68 -3.76
N LEU A 646 20.38 -26.79 -4.50
CA LEU A 646 20.60 -25.39 -4.11
C LEU A 646 19.29 -24.62 -3.88
N ILE A 647 18.27 -24.82 -4.71
CA ILE A 647 16.98 -24.13 -4.57
C ILE A 647 16.12 -24.77 -3.48
N SER A 648 15.98 -26.10 -3.49
CA SER A 648 15.05 -26.81 -2.60
C SER A 648 15.52 -26.91 -1.14
N THR A 649 16.85 -26.92 -0.90
CA THR A 649 17.45 -27.00 0.45
C THR A 649 18.10 -25.69 0.89
N ARG A 650 18.25 -24.72 -0.03
CA ARG A 650 19.01 -23.47 0.12
C ARG A 650 20.52 -23.67 0.28
N GLN A 651 21.05 -24.89 0.07
CA GLN A 651 22.47 -25.27 0.17
C GLN A 651 22.85 -26.35 -0.86
N VAL A 652 24.12 -26.73 -0.95
CA VAL A 652 24.58 -27.90 -1.74
C VAL A 652 25.44 -28.80 -0.86
N SER A 653 25.18 -30.10 -0.88
CA SER A 653 25.92 -31.13 -0.14
C SER A 653 27.39 -31.19 -0.55
N ASP A 654 28.26 -31.59 0.40
CA ASP A 654 29.70 -31.70 0.18
C ASP A 654 30.03 -32.68 -0.96
N GLU A 655 29.32 -33.81 -1.02
CA GLU A 655 29.45 -34.80 -2.09
C GLU A 655 29.06 -34.22 -3.47
N LEU A 656 27.96 -33.48 -3.57
CA LEU A 656 27.50 -32.90 -4.83
C LEU A 656 28.38 -31.72 -5.28
N TYR A 657 28.84 -30.89 -4.34
CA TYR A 657 29.81 -29.83 -4.60
C TYR A 657 31.13 -30.38 -5.12
N GLN A 658 31.71 -31.39 -4.45
CA GLN A 658 32.97 -32.02 -4.87
C GLN A 658 32.82 -32.72 -6.23
N ALA A 659 31.67 -33.35 -6.50
CA ALA A 659 31.39 -33.93 -7.81
C ALA A 659 31.29 -32.85 -8.90
N ALA A 660 30.60 -31.73 -8.64
CA ALA A 660 30.48 -30.61 -9.56
C ALA A 660 31.84 -29.95 -9.84
N GLU A 661 32.66 -29.68 -8.83
CA GLU A 661 34.01 -29.13 -9.04
C GLU A 661 34.91 -30.11 -9.80
N ALA A 662 34.81 -31.42 -9.56
CA ALA A 662 35.56 -32.42 -10.34
C ALA A 662 35.12 -32.50 -11.81
N ALA A 663 33.86 -32.16 -12.13
CA ALA A 663 33.29 -32.24 -13.47
C ALA A 663 33.37 -30.93 -14.28
N PHE A 664 33.41 -29.78 -13.61
CA PHE A 664 33.34 -28.44 -14.22
C PHE A 664 34.52 -27.52 -13.85
N GLY A 665 35.25 -27.81 -12.79
CA GLY A 665 36.21 -26.89 -12.16
C GLY A 665 35.53 -25.72 -11.45
N THR A 666 36.27 -25.03 -10.58
CA THR A 666 35.75 -23.95 -9.72
C THR A 666 35.02 -22.85 -10.51
N GLN A 667 35.55 -22.44 -11.68
CA GLN A 667 34.88 -21.46 -12.55
C GLN A 667 33.54 -21.98 -13.07
N GLY A 668 33.45 -23.24 -13.50
CA GLY A 668 32.21 -23.79 -14.05
C GLY A 668 31.13 -24.00 -12.97
N VAL A 669 31.51 -24.34 -11.74
CA VAL A 669 30.57 -24.37 -10.59
C VAL A 669 30.04 -22.96 -10.30
N ILE A 670 30.90 -21.94 -10.31
CA ILE A 670 30.48 -20.55 -10.14
C ILE A 670 29.57 -20.10 -11.28
N GLU A 671 29.85 -20.46 -12.53
CA GLU A 671 28.98 -20.13 -13.65
C GLU A 671 27.62 -20.86 -13.59
N ILE A 672 27.54 -22.07 -13.02
CA ILE A 672 26.25 -22.73 -12.70
C ILE A 672 25.49 -21.94 -11.64
N VAL A 673 26.17 -21.54 -10.56
CA VAL A 673 25.57 -20.79 -9.45
C VAL A 673 25.07 -19.41 -9.87
N LEU A 674 25.87 -18.64 -10.63
CA LEU A 674 25.48 -17.31 -11.11
C LEU A 674 24.37 -17.40 -12.18
N LEU A 675 24.35 -18.45 -13.00
CA LEU A 675 23.25 -18.71 -13.93
C LEU A 675 21.96 -19.05 -13.16
N THR A 676 22.03 -19.94 -12.16
CA THR A 676 20.91 -20.24 -11.25
C THR A 676 20.37 -18.95 -10.62
N GLY A 677 21.25 -18.09 -10.09
CA GLY A 677 20.86 -16.80 -9.51
C GLY A 677 20.19 -15.83 -10.48
N THR A 678 20.68 -15.76 -11.73
CA THR A 678 20.08 -14.93 -12.78
C THR A 678 18.63 -15.37 -13.06
N TYR A 679 18.39 -16.69 -13.12
CA TYR A 679 17.08 -17.25 -13.43
C TYR A 679 16.15 -17.36 -12.21
N LEU A 680 16.67 -17.33 -10.98
CA LEU A 680 15.88 -17.05 -9.78
C LEU A 680 15.30 -15.63 -9.87
N SER A 681 16.10 -14.65 -10.29
CA SER A 681 15.62 -13.28 -10.50
C SER A 681 14.53 -13.21 -11.57
N ALA A 682 14.74 -13.86 -12.73
CA ALA A 682 13.74 -13.93 -13.79
C ALA A 682 12.43 -14.60 -13.34
N SER A 683 12.52 -15.76 -12.67
CA SER A 683 11.34 -16.49 -12.17
C SER A 683 10.56 -15.68 -11.13
N SER A 684 11.27 -15.00 -10.22
CA SER A 684 10.62 -14.12 -9.24
C SER A 684 9.88 -12.94 -9.87
N LEU A 685 10.38 -12.42 -11.00
CA LEU A 685 9.72 -11.37 -11.77
C LEU A 685 8.46 -11.88 -12.49
N PHE A 686 8.51 -13.07 -13.08
CA PHE A 686 7.39 -13.58 -13.89
C PHE A 686 6.24 -14.06 -13.02
N ASN A 687 6.53 -14.70 -11.90
CA ASN A 687 5.51 -15.20 -10.99
C ASN A 687 4.83 -14.06 -10.21
N ALA A 688 5.57 -13.01 -9.82
CA ALA A 688 5.00 -11.86 -9.11
C ALA A 688 3.97 -11.07 -9.94
N PHE A 689 4.20 -10.98 -11.25
CA PHE A 689 3.34 -10.27 -12.20
C PHE A 689 2.48 -11.22 -13.07
N GLU A 690 2.50 -12.52 -12.80
CA GLU A 690 1.72 -13.56 -13.50
C GLU A 690 1.89 -13.56 -15.04
N LEU A 691 3.14 -13.44 -15.49
CA LEU A 691 3.47 -13.35 -16.91
C LEU A 691 3.44 -14.75 -17.56
N GLN A 692 2.46 -14.98 -18.43
CA GLN A 692 2.24 -16.29 -19.06
C GLN A 692 2.91 -16.43 -20.44
N GLY A 693 3.26 -17.66 -20.80
CA GLY A 693 3.56 -18.04 -22.19
C GLY A 693 2.37 -18.75 -22.87
N PRO A 694 2.48 -19.12 -24.16
CA PRO A 694 1.54 -20.02 -24.85
C PRO A 694 1.39 -21.44 -24.27
N SER A 695 2.05 -21.73 -23.16
CA SER A 695 2.06 -23.01 -22.46
C SER A 695 2.01 -22.72 -20.98
N THR A 696 1.07 -23.36 -20.29
CA THR A 696 0.91 -23.29 -18.83
C THR A 696 1.52 -24.53 -18.18
N TYR A 697 2.15 -24.34 -17.03
CA TYR A 697 2.88 -25.37 -16.31
C TYR A 697 2.24 -25.65 -14.93
N GLY A 698 2.84 -26.58 -14.18
CA GLY A 698 2.39 -26.88 -12.81
C GLY A 698 2.86 -25.82 -11.81
N PRO A 699 2.21 -25.70 -10.65
CA PRO A 699 2.71 -24.85 -9.57
C PRO A 699 4.10 -25.29 -9.12
N GLY A 700 4.92 -24.32 -8.69
CA GLY A 700 6.28 -24.57 -8.23
C GLY A 700 6.39 -25.51 -7.03
N VAL A 701 7.54 -26.14 -6.89
CA VAL A 701 7.87 -27.02 -5.75
C VAL A 701 8.47 -26.16 -4.64
N ALA A 702 7.59 -25.72 -3.72
CA ALA A 702 7.97 -24.83 -2.62
C ALA A 702 9.19 -25.33 -1.80
N PRO A 703 10.08 -24.43 -1.37
CA PRO A 703 11.38 -24.79 -0.78
C PRO A 703 11.25 -25.27 0.67
N SER A 704 12.27 -26.00 1.14
CA SER A 704 12.38 -26.37 2.56
C SER A 704 12.39 -25.12 3.45
N PRO A 705 11.58 -25.04 4.52
CA PRO A 705 11.35 -23.78 5.23
C PRO A 705 12.55 -23.27 6.03
N THR A 706 13.50 -24.14 6.40
CA THR A 706 14.65 -23.79 7.26
C THR A 706 15.97 -24.23 6.59
N PRO A 707 16.89 -23.30 6.28
CA PRO A 707 18.25 -23.65 5.89
C PRO A 707 18.98 -24.36 7.04
N PRO A 708 19.82 -25.38 6.77
CA PRO A 708 20.76 -25.88 7.77
C PRO A 708 21.75 -24.78 8.20
N ARG A 709 22.27 -24.82 9.43
CA ARG A 709 23.39 -23.95 9.82
C ARG A 709 24.71 -24.59 9.37
N PHE A 710 25.58 -23.79 8.78
CA PHE A 710 26.95 -24.16 8.43
C PHE A 710 27.77 -24.50 9.68
N ASP A 711 28.63 -25.53 9.63
CA ASP A 711 29.54 -25.92 10.71
C ASP A 711 31.02 -26.07 10.29
N GLY A 712 31.35 -25.72 9.05
CA GLY A 712 32.69 -25.81 8.47
C GLY A 712 33.64 -24.63 8.77
N ASP A 713 34.92 -24.93 9.00
CA ASP A 713 36.01 -23.96 9.26
C ASP A 713 36.68 -23.50 7.94
N TYR A 714 35.87 -23.00 7.00
CA TYR A 714 36.33 -22.64 5.64
C TYR A 714 36.92 -21.22 5.53
N GLY A 715 36.74 -20.37 6.54
CA GLY A 715 37.19 -18.97 6.55
C GLY A 715 36.42 -18.05 5.58
N LEU A 716 36.86 -16.79 5.45
CA LEU A 716 36.09 -15.70 4.81
C LEU A 716 35.80 -15.85 3.29
N GLY A 717 36.25 -16.93 2.65
CA GLY A 717 35.91 -17.28 1.27
C GLY A 717 34.95 -18.46 1.14
N GLY A 718 34.65 -19.15 2.25
CA GLY A 718 33.93 -20.42 2.23
C GLY A 718 34.68 -21.47 1.40
N ARG A 719 33.92 -22.25 0.63
CA ARG A 719 34.43 -23.24 -0.35
C ARG A 719 35.26 -22.60 -1.48
N LEU A 720 35.28 -21.26 -1.61
CA LEU A 720 36.12 -20.55 -2.58
C LEU A 720 37.39 -19.98 -1.94
N ALA A 721 38.52 -20.15 -2.63
CA ALA A 721 39.74 -19.44 -2.26
C ALA A 721 39.56 -17.93 -2.46
N LEU A 722 40.02 -17.11 -1.51
CA LEU A 722 40.07 -15.67 -1.69
C LEU A 722 41.14 -15.31 -2.73
N ILE A 723 40.74 -14.72 -3.86
CA ILE A 723 41.63 -14.49 -5.01
C ILE A 723 42.79 -13.58 -4.60
N ASP A 724 44.01 -14.08 -4.83
CA ASP A 724 45.25 -13.34 -4.63
C ASP A 724 45.48 -12.35 -5.76
N LEU A 725 45.40 -11.06 -5.43
CA LEU A 725 45.55 -9.96 -6.37
C LEU A 725 47.01 -9.75 -6.85
N GLU A 726 48.00 -10.44 -6.29
CA GLU A 726 49.35 -10.52 -6.89
C GLU A 726 49.41 -11.50 -8.08
N THR A 727 48.46 -12.43 -8.20
CA THR A 727 48.42 -13.47 -9.25
C THR A 727 47.19 -13.42 -10.15
N ALA A 728 46.19 -12.60 -9.80
CA ALA A 728 44.94 -12.43 -10.54
C ALA A 728 45.11 -12.01 -12.01
N THR A 729 44.18 -12.44 -12.86
CA THR A 729 44.14 -12.05 -14.27
C THR A 729 43.83 -10.56 -14.46
N PRO A 730 44.14 -9.95 -15.63
CA PRO A 730 43.82 -8.55 -15.90
C PRO A 730 42.33 -8.21 -15.78
N ALA A 731 41.42 -9.14 -16.10
CA ALA A 731 39.98 -8.96 -15.94
C ALA A 731 39.58 -8.97 -14.46
N GLN A 732 40.14 -9.90 -13.67
CA GLN A 732 39.96 -9.92 -12.22
C GLN A 732 40.50 -8.66 -11.54
N LEU A 733 41.65 -8.15 -11.97
CA LEU A 733 42.21 -6.90 -11.46
C LEU A 733 41.37 -5.67 -11.81
N ALA A 734 40.76 -5.65 -13.00
CA ALA A 734 39.84 -4.58 -13.39
C ALA A 734 38.56 -4.59 -12.54
N LEU A 735 37.90 -5.75 -12.41
CA LEU A 735 36.68 -5.88 -11.60
C LEU A 735 36.98 -5.67 -10.10
N ALA A 736 38.09 -6.18 -9.58
CA ALA A 736 38.50 -5.93 -8.20
C ALA A 736 38.82 -4.45 -7.91
N ALA A 737 39.18 -3.66 -8.92
CA ALA A 737 39.32 -2.21 -8.80
C ALA A 737 37.95 -1.50 -8.81
N GLN A 738 37.07 -1.85 -9.76
CA GLN A 738 35.68 -1.36 -9.85
C GLN A 738 34.92 -1.58 -8.54
N ILE A 739 34.93 -2.81 -8.02
CA ILE A 739 34.28 -3.16 -6.75
C ILE A 739 34.85 -2.31 -5.61
N LYS A 740 36.18 -2.17 -5.50
CA LYS A 740 36.82 -1.42 -4.42
C LYS A 740 36.57 0.08 -4.47
N GLU A 741 36.36 0.66 -5.65
CA GLU A 741 36.07 2.10 -5.81
C GLU A 741 34.75 2.48 -5.13
N VAL A 742 33.77 1.58 -5.10
CA VAL A 742 32.47 1.77 -4.44
C VAL A 742 32.45 1.16 -3.03
N ALA A 743 32.92 -0.08 -2.88
CA ALA A 743 32.76 -0.86 -1.66
C ALA A 743 33.68 -0.43 -0.51
N LEU A 744 34.85 0.17 -0.76
CA LEU A 744 35.71 0.68 0.31
C LEU A 744 35.15 1.96 0.97
N PRO A 745 34.64 2.97 0.23
CA PRO A 745 33.84 4.04 0.81
C PRO A 745 32.61 3.55 1.58
N ALA A 746 31.90 2.53 1.06
CA ALA A 746 30.77 1.92 1.76
C ALA A 746 31.20 1.26 3.09
N GLN A 747 32.31 0.51 3.11
CA GLN A 747 32.91 -0.05 4.32
C GLN A 747 33.29 1.04 5.35
N GLU A 748 33.88 2.16 4.92
CA GLU A 748 34.22 3.27 5.81
C GLU A 748 32.98 3.96 6.41
N ALA A 749 31.86 4.01 5.67
CA ALA A 749 30.61 4.60 6.12
C ALA A 749 29.76 3.68 7.03
N THR A 750 29.80 2.36 6.77
CA THR A 750 28.88 1.39 7.39
C THR A 750 29.52 0.47 8.43
N GLY A 751 30.84 0.26 8.37
CA GLY A 751 31.52 -0.80 9.13
C GLY A 751 31.35 -2.21 8.55
N VAL A 752 30.71 -2.37 7.39
CA VAL A 752 30.63 -3.65 6.67
C VAL A 752 31.98 -3.98 6.05
N GLN A 753 32.64 -5.03 6.54
CA GLN A 753 33.94 -5.46 6.06
C GLN A 753 33.81 -6.17 4.70
N VAL A 754 34.39 -5.56 3.66
CA VAL A 754 34.38 -6.06 2.26
C VAL A 754 35.72 -6.60 1.80
N VAL A 755 36.78 -6.45 2.62
CA VAL A 755 38.13 -6.99 2.35
C VAL A 755 38.76 -7.66 3.59
N ASP A 756 39.61 -8.66 3.37
CA ASP A 756 40.45 -9.25 4.42
C ASP A 756 41.65 -8.36 4.81
N SER A 757 42.45 -8.80 5.80
CA SER A 757 43.65 -8.08 6.25
C SER A 757 44.79 -8.00 5.22
N GLN A 758 44.66 -8.67 4.07
CA GLN A 758 45.56 -8.66 2.93
C GLN A 758 45.00 -7.81 1.78
N GLY A 759 43.78 -7.27 1.93
CA GLY A 759 43.10 -6.48 0.91
C GLY A 759 42.45 -7.31 -0.20
N ARG A 760 42.26 -8.63 -0.02
CA ARG A 760 41.46 -9.46 -0.93
C ARG A 760 39.99 -9.24 -0.65
N LEU A 761 39.15 -9.24 -1.69
CA LEU A 761 37.70 -9.08 -1.54
C LEU A 761 37.10 -10.33 -0.86
N ILE A 762 36.06 -10.14 -0.05
CA ILE A 762 35.33 -11.21 0.65
C ILE A 762 33.81 -11.09 0.37
N GLY A 763 33.01 -12.04 0.88
CA GLY A 763 31.57 -12.05 0.62
C GLY A 763 31.27 -12.32 -0.88
N PRO A 764 30.21 -11.72 -1.45
CA PRO A 764 29.80 -12.00 -2.83
C PRO A 764 30.87 -11.58 -3.84
N PHE A 765 31.61 -10.53 -3.51
CA PHE A 765 32.63 -9.93 -4.35
C PHE A 765 33.77 -10.87 -4.72
N ASN A 766 34.10 -11.89 -3.89
CA ASN A 766 35.10 -12.89 -4.27
C ASN A 766 34.60 -13.82 -5.38
N GLY A 767 33.31 -14.21 -5.34
CA GLY A 767 32.68 -15.04 -6.37
C GLY A 767 32.63 -14.36 -7.73
N TYR A 768 32.30 -13.06 -7.76
CA TYR A 768 32.27 -12.26 -8.99
C TYR A 768 33.62 -12.21 -9.73
N LEU A 769 34.75 -12.30 -9.02
CA LEU A 769 36.07 -12.35 -9.65
C LEU A 769 36.33 -13.67 -10.42
N TYR A 770 35.61 -14.76 -10.16
CA TYR A 770 35.85 -16.01 -10.88
C TYR A 770 35.24 -16.05 -12.29
N SER A 771 34.17 -15.28 -12.56
CA SER A 771 33.67 -15.05 -13.92
C SER A 771 33.40 -13.54 -14.13
N PRO A 772 34.45 -12.73 -14.40
CA PRO A 772 34.37 -11.27 -14.30
C PRO A 772 33.38 -10.55 -15.23
N VAL A 773 32.86 -11.21 -16.27
CA VAL A 773 31.90 -10.58 -17.20
C VAL A 773 30.52 -10.50 -16.54
N ILE A 774 29.99 -11.64 -16.09
CA ILE A 774 28.74 -11.70 -15.31
C ILE A 774 28.93 -11.12 -13.90
N GLY A 775 30.10 -11.27 -13.30
CA GLY A 775 30.44 -10.66 -12.00
C GLY A 775 30.43 -9.12 -12.03
N ALA A 776 30.81 -8.49 -13.14
CA ALA A 776 30.68 -7.05 -13.31
C ALA A 776 29.20 -6.63 -13.46
N ALA A 777 28.45 -7.29 -14.34
CA ALA A 777 27.04 -6.97 -14.58
C ALA A 777 26.18 -7.15 -13.32
N LEU A 778 26.40 -8.22 -12.54
CA LEU A 778 25.72 -8.44 -11.26
C LEU A 778 26.08 -7.36 -10.24
N PHE A 779 27.35 -6.98 -10.11
CA PHE A 779 27.77 -5.92 -9.21
C PHE A 779 27.16 -4.56 -9.59
N ASP A 780 27.14 -4.22 -10.88
CA ASP A 780 26.53 -2.97 -11.35
C ASP A 780 24.99 -2.99 -11.16
N ALA A 781 24.34 -4.15 -11.29
CA ALA A 781 22.92 -4.35 -10.97
C ALA A 781 22.62 -4.29 -9.46
N GLU A 782 23.46 -4.83 -8.58
CA GLU A 782 23.30 -4.64 -7.11
C GLU A 782 23.35 -3.15 -6.74
N ASN A 783 24.24 -2.38 -7.37
CA ASN A 783 24.41 -0.95 -7.08
C ASN A 783 23.35 -0.05 -7.72
N ILE A 784 22.67 -0.47 -8.80
CA ILE A 784 21.68 0.40 -9.49
C ILE A 784 20.44 0.69 -8.63
N PHE A 785 20.11 -0.17 -7.66
CA PHE A 785 19.01 0.07 -6.71
C PHE A 785 19.25 1.29 -5.79
N ALA A 786 20.47 1.85 -5.76
CA ALA A 786 20.72 3.17 -5.18
C ALA A 786 20.00 4.32 -5.92
N THR A 787 19.54 4.12 -7.17
CA THR A 787 18.70 5.07 -7.92
C THR A 787 17.22 4.71 -7.94
N SER A 788 16.79 3.66 -7.22
CA SER A 788 15.37 3.32 -7.06
C SER A 788 14.61 4.42 -6.29
N SER A 789 13.31 4.55 -6.57
CA SER A 789 12.40 5.40 -5.77
C SER A 789 12.03 4.80 -4.41
N LEU A 790 12.37 3.52 -4.16
CA LEU A 790 12.07 2.87 -2.88
C LEU A 790 12.85 3.51 -1.71
N PRO A 791 12.19 3.78 -0.56
CA PRO A 791 12.84 4.24 0.65
C PRO A 791 13.97 3.31 1.09
N ASP A 792 15.03 3.86 1.69
CA ASP A 792 16.19 3.05 2.13
C ASP A 792 15.78 1.95 3.12
N ARG A 793 14.89 2.25 4.08
CA ARG A 793 14.35 1.25 5.01
C ARG A 793 13.60 0.11 4.29
N VAL A 794 12.85 0.41 3.23
CA VAL A 794 12.12 -0.61 2.43
C VAL A 794 13.09 -1.51 1.67
N LYS A 795 14.15 -0.94 1.09
CA LYS A 795 15.21 -1.73 0.40
C LYS A 795 15.94 -2.66 1.39
N GLU A 796 16.33 -2.16 2.56
CA GLU A 796 16.98 -2.98 3.59
C GLU A 796 16.04 -4.05 4.17
N VAL A 797 14.73 -3.77 4.31
CA VAL A 797 13.72 -4.78 4.69
C VAL A 797 13.65 -5.90 3.65
N ALA A 798 13.55 -5.57 2.36
CA ALA A 798 13.50 -6.55 1.29
C ALA A 798 14.74 -7.46 1.29
N VAL A 799 15.93 -6.87 1.38
CA VAL A 799 17.19 -7.62 1.43
C VAL A 799 17.27 -8.52 2.67
N LEU A 800 16.91 -8.02 3.87
CA LEU A 800 16.93 -8.82 5.08
C LEU A 800 15.88 -9.95 5.08
N ALA A 801 14.70 -9.72 4.48
CA ALA A 801 13.68 -10.74 4.32
C ALA A 801 14.18 -11.92 3.46
N VAL A 802 14.72 -11.65 2.26
CA VAL A 802 15.34 -12.70 1.42
C VAL A 802 16.48 -13.38 2.18
N SER A 803 17.38 -12.59 2.76
CA SER A 803 18.63 -13.09 3.36
C SER A 803 18.37 -13.98 4.58
N GLY A 804 17.42 -13.62 5.44
CA GLY A 804 17.07 -14.43 6.60
C GLY A 804 16.31 -15.71 6.26
N MET A 805 15.47 -15.69 5.21
CA MET A 805 14.86 -16.91 4.68
C MET A 805 15.91 -17.85 4.06
N TRP A 806 16.93 -17.29 3.38
CA TRP A 806 18.05 -18.08 2.86
C TRP A 806 19.11 -18.43 3.90
N GLY A 807 19.17 -17.76 5.06
CA GLY A 807 20.17 -17.98 6.10
C GLY A 807 21.57 -17.47 5.74
N THR A 808 21.67 -16.47 4.88
CA THR A 808 22.94 -16.01 4.27
C THR A 808 23.74 -15.13 5.23
N GLU A 809 24.60 -15.74 6.03
CA GLU A 809 25.33 -15.06 7.13
C GLU A 809 25.98 -13.73 6.72
N TYR A 810 26.68 -13.69 5.59
CA TYR A 810 27.36 -12.48 5.13
C TYR A 810 26.37 -11.35 4.81
N THR A 811 25.25 -11.64 4.13
CA THR A 811 24.24 -10.62 3.78
C THR A 811 23.47 -10.17 5.01
N ILE A 812 23.11 -11.10 5.90
CA ILE A 812 22.50 -10.81 7.21
C ILE A 812 23.40 -9.88 8.04
N TYR A 813 24.71 -10.14 8.06
CA TYR A 813 25.70 -9.26 8.68
C TYR A 813 25.73 -7.88 8.03
N ALA A 814 25.93 -7.83 6.71
CA ALA A 814 26.13 -6.60 5.96
C ALA A 814 24.89 -5.70 6.04
N HIS A 815 23.73 -6.24 5.67
CA HIS A 815 22.48 -5.50 5.65
C HIS A 815 21.90 -5.26 7.04
N GLY A 816 22.31 -6.06 8.03
CA GLY A 816 22.09 -5.72 9.43
C GLY A 816 22.80 -4.43 9.88
N GLN A 817 23.90 -4.00 9.24
CA GLN A 817 24.53 -2.71 9.57
C GLN A 817 23.87 -1.54 8.83
N THR A 818 23.58 -1.68 7.53
CA THR A 818 22.90 -0.64 6.75
C THR A 818 21.47 -0.42 7.25
N ALA A 819 20.73 -1.46 7.61
CA ALA A 819 19.40 -1.34 8.24
C ALA A 819 19.42 -0.52 9.54
N ARG A 820 20.42 -0.72 10.41
CA ARG A 820 20.61 0.08 11.64
C ARG A 820 20.93 1.55 11.33
N LEU A 821 21.63 1.82 10.23
CA LEU A 821 21.96 3.18 9.77
C LEU A 821 20.77 3.87 9.07
N ALA A 822 19.92 3.10 8.38
CA ALA A 822 18.64 3.54 7.84
C ALA A 822 17.57 3.76 8.95
N GLY A 823 17.81 3.28 10.17
CA GLY A 823 16.95 3.50 11.34
C GLY A 823 15.85 2.45 11.54
N LEU A 824 16.02 1.25 11.00
CA LEU A 824 15.11 0.12 11.27
C LEU A 824 15.21 -0.34 12.73
N PRO A 825 14.09 -0.76 13.38
CA PRO A 825 14.11 -1.32 14.72
C PRO A 825 14.97 -2.59 14.82
N GLU A 826 15.63 -2.79 15.96
CA GLU A 826 16.51 -3.96 16.17
C GLU A 826 15.69 -5.27 16.19
N GLU A 827 14.46 -5.23 16.73
CA GLU A 827 13.51 -6.34 16.67
C GLU A 827 13.06 -6.68 15.24
N ALA A 828 12.95 -5.68 14.36
CA ALA A 828 12.63 -5.90 12.95
C ALA A 828 13.81 -6.57 12.24
N ILE A 829 15.02 -6.02 12.41
CA ILE A 829 16.25 -6.61 11.86
C ILE A 829 16.43 -8.04 12.34
N GLN A 830 16.18 -8.33 13.63
CA GLN A 830 16.30 -9.69 14.17
C GLN A 830 15.21 -10.63 13.67
N SER A 831 13.94 -10.20 13.56
CA SER A 831 12.88 -11.06 13.00
C SER A 831 13.15 -11.43 11.54
N LEU A 832 13.44 -10.43 10.70
CA LEU A 832 13.78 -10.64 9.28
C LEU A 832 15.03 -11.53 9.12
N ALA A 833 16.13 -11.23 9.84
CA ALA A 833 17.38 -11.98 9.77
C ALA A 833 17.27 -13.46 10.19
N ASN A 834 16.26 -13.82 10.98
CA ASN A 834 15.98 -15.22 11.35
C ASN A 834 14.94 -15.90 10.43
N GLY A 835 14.52 -15.24 9.34
CA GLY A 835 13.49 -15.75 8.43
C GLY A 835 12.10 -15.84 9.07
N GLN A 836 11.83 -14.99 10.08
CA GLN A 836 10.58 -14.98 10.85
C GLN A 836 9.63 -13.90 10.33
N ALA A 837 8.34 -14.04 10.65
CA ALA A 837 7.35 -13.00 10.38
C ALA A 837 7.78 -11.65 10.98
N PRO A 838 7.63 -10.53 10.24
CA PRO A 838 8.17 -9.22 10.63
C PRO A 838 7.56 -8.71 11.94
N VAL A 839 8.42 -8.23 12.84
CA VAL A 839 8.04 -7.62 14.12
C VAL A 839 8.52 -6.17 14.16
N GLY A 840 7.66 -5.23 14.55
CA GLY A 840 8.03 -3.81 14.70
C GLY A 840 8.04 -2.99 13.41
N LEU A 841 7.61 -3.57 12.27
CA LEU A 841 7.36 -2.85 11.02
C LEU A 841 5.90 -2.38 10.92
N THR A 842 5.65 -1.31 10.17
CA THR A 842 4.33 -0.70 9.95
C THR A 842 4.25 -0.04 8.58
N GLY A 843 3.07 -0.02 7.94
CA GLY A 843 2.88 0.58 6.62
C GLY A 843 3.74 -0.08 5.55
N ASP A 844 4.31 0.71 4.64
CA ASP A 844 5.23 0.35 3.56
C ASP A 844 6.21 -0.78 3.93
N GLU A 845 6.88 -0.65 5.09
CA GLU A 845 7.90 -1.60 5.52
C GLU A 845 7.32 -2.97 5.88
N LEU A 846 6.10 -3.00 6.43
CA LEU A 846 5.40 -4.26 6.70
C LEU A 846 4.90 -4.89 5.39
N ILE A 847 4.34 -4.09 4.49
CA ILE A 847 3.86 -4.52 3.16
C ILE A 847 5.01 -5.11 2.33
N ALA A 848 6.17 -4.44 2.29
CA ALA A 848 7.36 -4.95 1.62
C ALA A 848 7.89 -6.24 2.24
N ALA A 849 7.90 -6.34 3.58
CA ALA A 849 8.29 -7.59 4.26
C ALA A 849 7.33 -8.73 3.93
N GLN A 850 6.02 -8.49 3.91
CA GLN A 850 5.00 -9.49 3.58
C GLN A 850 5.13 -9.97 2.12
N LEU A 851 5.18 -9.05 1.15
CA LEU A 851 5.33 -9.37 -0.27
C LEU A 851 6.59 -10.19 -0.56
N VAL A 852 7.72 -9.82 0.04
CA VAL A 852 8.98 -10.55 -0.16
C VAL A 852 8.96 -11.92 0.53
N GLN A 853 8.38 -12.02 1.73
CA GLN A 853 8.26 -13.31 2.43
C GLN A 853 7.27 -14.26 1.76
N GLU A 854 6.16 -13.75 1.20
CA GLU A 854 5.21 -14.54 0.42
C GLU A 854 5.91 -15.09 -0.83
N LEU A 855 6.42 -14.22 -1.71
CA LEU A 855 7.09 -14.62 -2.96
C LEU A 855 8.23 -15.62 -2.75
N VAL A 856 9.02 -15.48 -1.69
CA VAL A 856 10.18 -16.37 -1.43
C VAL A 856 9.79 -17.67 -0.69
N SER A 857 8.55 -17.79 -0.19
CA SER A 857 8.04 -19.01 0.47
C SER A 857 7.04 -19.81 -0.38
N THR A 858 6.23 -19.16 -1.20
CA THR A 858 5.20 -19.78 -2.05
C THR A 858 5.58 -19.80 -3.54
N TYR A 859 6.56 -18.99 -3.95
CA TYR A 859 6.86 -18.66 -5.35
C TYR A 859 5.73 -17.93 -6.09
N GLN A 860 4.74 -17.36 -5.38
CA GLN A 860 3.62 -16.58 -5.91
C GLN A 860 3.32 -15.39 -4.99
N ILE A 861 2.46 -14.46 -5.42
CA ILE A 861 1.94 -13.37 -4.58
C ILE A 861 0.42 -13.32 -4.79
N SER A 862 -0.35 -13.31 -3.71
CA SER A 862 -1.81 -13.12 -3.71
C SER A 862 -2.22 -11.68 -4.03
N ASP A 863 -3.41 -11.51 -4.60
CA ASP A 863 -3.94 -10.20 -5.05
C ASP A 863 -3.96 -9.16 -3.91
N GLU A 864 -4.29 -9.58 -2.69
CA GLU A 864 -4.29 -8.73 -1.49
C GLU A 864 -2.91 -8.13 -1.22
N THR A 865 -1.87 -8.96 -1.18
CA THR A 865 -0.48 -8.51 -0.99
C THR A 865 0.04 -7.71 -2.20
N TYR A 866 -0.33 -8.12 -3.42
CA TYR A 866 0.08 -7.42 -4.64
C TYR A 866 -0.47 -6.00 -4.70
N HIS A 867 -1.78 -5.82 -4.51
CA HIS A 867 -2.39 -4.49 -4.58
C HIS A 867 -2.04 -3.62 -3.36
N ALA A 868 -1.84 -4.20 -2.17
CA ALA A 868 -1.30 -3.45 -1.03
C ALA A 868 0.08 -2.86 -1.33
N ALA A 869 0.95 -3.60 -2.02
CA ALA A 869 2.23 -3.10 -2.50
C ALA A 869 2.08 -2.11 -3.67
N GLU A 870 1.11 -2.31 -4.57
CA GLU A 870 0.85 -1.36 -5.66
C GLU A 870 0.32 -0.02 -5.14
N ALA A 871 -0.46 -0.02 -4.05
CA ALA A 871 -0.87 1.19 -3.33
C ALA A 871 0.32 1.88 -2.66
N ALA A 872 1.12 1.14 -1.88
CA ALA A 872 2.26 1.71 -1.14
C ALA A 872 3.38 2.25 -2.06
N PHE A 873 3.61 1.62 -3.22
CA PHE A 873 4.81 1.87 -4.04
C PHE A 873 4.55 2.29 -5.49
N GLY A 874 3.34 2.07 -6.01
CA GLY A 874 3.04 2.14 -7.43
C GLY A 874 3.79 1.09 -8.26
N ARG A 875 3.38 0.88 -9.53
CA ARG A 875 3.96 -0.12 -10.43
C ARG A 875 5.48 -0.10 -10.51
N ALA A 876 6.08 1.09 -10.63
CA ALA A 876 7.52 1.24 -10.69
C ALA A 876 8.20 0.80 -9.39
N GLY A 877 7.65 1.13 -8.22
CA GLY A 877 8.20 0.72 -6.93
C GLY A 877 8.00 -0.77 -6.65
N VAL A 878 6.87 -1.38 -7.03
CA VAL A 878 6.69 -2.85 -6.95
C VAL A 878 7.68 -3.55 -7.89
N ILE A 879 7.85 -3.07 -9.13
CA ILE A 879 8.82 -3.63 -10.08
C ILE A 879 10.26 -3.50 -9.54
N ASP A 880 10.62 -2.37 -8.93
CA ASP A 880 11.91 -2.20 -8.26
C ASP A 880 12.08 -3.18 -7.07
N LEU A 881 11.03 -3.40 -6.28
CA LEU A 881 11.03 -4.28 -5.10
C LEU A 881 11.18 -5.76 -5.49
N ILE A 882 10.47 -6.19 -6.54
CA ILE A 882 10.58 -7.54 -7.11
C ILE A 882 11.96 -7.76 -7.73
N ASN A 883 12.49 -6.80 -8.49
CA ASN A 883 13.82 -6.92 -9.08
C ASN A 883 14.95 -6.90 -8.03
N LEU A 884 14.80 -6.13 -6.95
CA LEU A 884 15.72 -6.15 -5.80
C LEU A 884 15.68 -7.53 -5.13
N THR A 885 14.48 -8.07 -4.91
CA THR A 885 14.25 -9.41 -4.35
C THR A 885 14.93 -10.49 -5.21
N GLY A 886 14.72 -10.45 -6.53
CA GLY A 886 15.34 -11.35 -7.50
C GLY A 886 16.87 -11.27 -7.51
N THR A 887 17.43 -10.06 -7.45
CA THR A 887 18.88 -9.84 -7.36
C THR A 887 19.45 -10.49 -6.11
N TYR A 888 18.84 -10.27 -4.95
CA TYR A 888 19.30 -10.83 -3.68
C TYR A 888 18.98 -12.32 -3.51
N LEU A 889 18.03 -12.90 -4.24
CA LEU A 889 17.91 -14.36 -4.39
C LEU A 889 19.15 -14.94 -5.09
N GLY A 890 19.64 -14.28 -6.15
CA GLY A 890 20.87 -14.67 -6.83
C GLY A 890 22.12 -14.54 -5.96
N THR A 891 22.29 -13.41 -5.26
CA THR A 891 23.40 -13.21 -4.32
C THR A 891 23.31 -14.19 -3.13
N SER A 892 22.10 -14.55 -2.68
CA SER A 892 21.89 -15.56 -1.63
C SER A 892 22.26 -16.98 -2.08
N ALA A 893 21.82 -17.38 -3.27
CA ALA A 893 22.19 -18.67 -3.86
C ALA A 893 23.71 -18.81 -4.01
N MET A 894 24.41 -17.71 -4.37
CA MET A 894 25.88 -17.70 -4.40
C MET A 894 26.51 -17.90 -3.03
N LEU A 895 26.13 -17.11 -2.04
CA LEU A 895 26.77 -17.16 -0.71
C LEU A 895 26.56 -18.52 -0.02
N ASN A 896 25.40 -19.15 -0.21
CA ASN A 896 25.13 -20.47 0.37
C ASN A 896 25.78 -21.64 -0.39
N ALA A 897 25.78 -21.62 -1.74
CA ALA A 897 26.43 -22.69 -2.52
C ALA A 897 27.93 -22.83 -2.18
N PHE A 898 28.56 -21.72 -1.80
CA PHE A 898 29.96 -21.62 -1.42
C PHE A 898 30.20 -21.49 0.09
N GLU A 899 29.19 -21.60 0.95
CA GLU A 899 29.32 -21.48 2.42
C GLU A 899 30.11 -20.24 2.90
N VAL A 900 29.79 -19.06 2.39
CA VAL A 900 30.56 -17.82 2.65
C VAL A 900 30.12 -17.18 3.98
N PRO A 901 30.95 -17.18 5.04
CA PRO A 901 30.52 -16.81 6.38
C PRO A 901 30.58 -15.31 6.65
N ALA A 902 29.93 -14.87 7.73
CA ALA A 902 30.10 -13.51 8.24
C ALA A 902 31.50 -13.29 8.86
N PRO A 903 32.10 -12.09 8.73
CA PRO A 903 33.28 -11.71 9.51
C PRO A 903 33.01 -11.78 11.01
N SER A 904 33.91 -12.45 11.75
CA SER A 904 33.75 -12.80 13.17
C SER A 904 33.70 -11.61 14.15
N ALA A 905 33.84 -10.38 13.66
CA ALA A 905 33.63 -9.15 14.43
C ALA A 905 32.20 -8.58 14.32
N GLY A 906 31.34 -9.13 13.46
CA GLY A 906 30.03 -8.56 13.13
C GLY A 906 28.84 -9.52 13.04
N ALA A 907 29.05 -10.83 13.22
CA ALA A 907 27.97 -11.82 13.21
C ALA A 907 26.85 -11.46 14.21
N ILE A 908 25.61 -11.34 13.70
CA ILE A 908 24.43 -11.12 14.55
C ILE A 908 24.21 -12.39 15.38
N THR A 909 24.28 -12.28 16.70
CA THR A 909 24.08 -13.42 17.60
C THR A 909 22.61 -13.84 17.58
N PRO A 910 22.25 -15.08 17.21
CA PRO A 910 20.89 -15.57 17.40
C PRO A 910 20.55 -15.65 18.90
N LEU A 911 19.27 -15.46 19.23
CA LEU A 911 18.74 -15.63 20.59
C LEU A 911 18.59 -17.11 20.98
#